data_AF-A0A957K3U3-F1
#
_entry.id   AF-A0A957K3U3-F1
#
_cell.length_a   1.000
_cell.length_b   1.000
_cell.length_c   1.000
_cell.angle_alpha   90.00
_cell.angle_beta   90.00
_cell.angle_gamma   90.00
#
_symmetry.space_group_name_H-M   'P 1'
#
loop_
_entity.id
_entity.type
_entity.pdbx_description
1 polymer ?
#
loop_
_entity_poly.entity_id
_entity_poly.type
_entity_poly.pdbx_seq_one_letter_code
_entity_poly.pdbx_strand_id
1 'polypeptide(L)'
;MSKNRLKLILWAIIGLLLLAGSLLTVRAASQFLAFFQTGADPASALNIVPNKPPDLQVALTWLPDDADTGREMEPYTRTLIESAYLRAWLQWNISYLRGEPYGLETYFVGPALAAVEESIANTHEQGWSLSQTDMAHELRLHFYHADGSVVSFTAENVQVVRFIRDHTGRLISYDETVATYDVVMMLEDGNWRVRHWLRVDGQRVETRPTLRGEPLPAATSVPQASFVSVAGNELRLDGQPYYIRGINYYPSGAPWHDFWTSYSPAQTAEDLALIRSLGLNSVRIFVPYSQFGEHALIPDLVANLDDFLQQAEAADLKVIVTLFDFRTDYQLLLWPNADRHLDALFEHYRDNPTILAWDIKNEPDLDYGGGQQELVQNWLLHIVSRARRLDPNHLVTIGWSSAAGAAPFVDIVDFVSFHYYGWADDFPATYDGLRQAAGDKPIVMSEFGLPTWNSFFFPGGHSQFEQAAYYAEILTAVRATDMAGYQAWTLYDFEAVPGDVAGMLPWQTGPQAQMGVVRVTGELKPAAQLLAADADLAIEPPAAWTRFLKPFWFTVTVVTILAVTILGRVVVWWQRRSRPKPAGLAGRPATLVPLVRRARARGVATSYREMLADMAEVDLTELLSPEEQRQLLSDQEVGRSRSFKELLGYLAGVSDIEAAAAAAPPPAGAADRGRTPTFRRLLEQLAGESLDDDERAPADEEE
;
A
#
# COMPACT_ATOMS: atom_id res chain seq x y z
N MET A 1 -11.53 8.68 -45.56
CA MET A 1 -12.17 9.67 -44.65
C MET A 1 -12.43 10.95 -45.44
N SER A 2 -13.63 11.56 -45.38
CA SER A 2 -13.94 12.74 -46.19
C SER A 2 -13.35 14.02 -45.59
N LYS A 3 -12.95 14.99 -46.44
CA LYS A 3 -12.35 16.26 -46.01
C LYS A 3 -13.21 17.02 -44.97
N ASN A 4 -14.53 16.89 -45.04
CA ASN A 4 -15.45 17.55 -44.12
C ASN A 4 -15.43 16.92 -42.72
N ARG A 5 -15.30 15.59 -42.58
CA ARG A 5 -15.17 14.93 -41.27
C ARG A 5 -13.84 15.29 -40.58
N LEU A 6 -12.75 15.41 -41.34
CA LEU A 6 -11.45 15.81 -40.78
C LEU A 6 -11.48 17.26 -40.24
N LYS A 7 -12.11 18.19 -40.97
CA LYS A 7 -12.29 19.57 -40.48
C LYS A 7 -13.10 19.62 -39.19
N LEU A 8 -14.18 18.85 -39.10
CA LEU A 8 -15.10 18.84 -37.94
C LEU A 8 -14.39 18.31 -36.67
N ILE A 9 -13.55 17.29 -36.82
CA ILE A 9 -12.69 16.78 -35.73
C ILE A 9 -11.64 17.82 -35.31
N LEU A 10 -10.99 18.51 -36.26
CA LEU A 10 -10.04 19.58 -35.93
C LEU A 10 -10.71 20.70 -35.12
N TRP A 11 -11.91 21.14 -35.52
CA TRP A 11 -12.66 22.16 -34.78
C TRP A 11 -13.07 21.71 -33.38
N ALA A 12 -13.45 20.44 -33.21
CA ALA A 12 -13.75 19.87 -31.89
C ALA A 12 -12.51 19.85 -30.97
N ILE A 13 -11.34 19.47 -31.50
CA ILE A 13 -10.08 19.48 -30.74
C ILE A 13 -9.69 20.91 -30.35
N ILE A 14 -9.80 21.87 -31.27
CA ILE A 14 -9.51 23.30 -30.98
C ILE A 14 -10.46 23.84 -29.90
N GLY A 15 -11.75 23.50 -29.96
CA GLY A 15 -12.73 23.88 -28.94
C GLY A 15 -12.41 23.32 -27.55
N LEU A 16 -12.01 22.04 -27.47
CA LEU A 16 -11.58 21.40 -26.23
C LEU A 16 -10.33 22.05 -25.63
N LEU A 17 -9.33 22.38 -26.46
CA LEU A 17 -8.11 23.04 -26.02
C LEU A 17 -8.38 24.47 -25.48
N LEU A 18 -9.27 25.22 -26.13
CA LEU A 18 -9.68 26.54 -25.66
C LEU A 18 -10.44 26.48 -24.33
N LEU A 19 -11.29 25.47 -24.13
CA LEU A 19 -12.02 25.25 -22.88
C LEU A 19 -11.08 24.84 -21.72
N ALA A 20 -10.08 24.00 -21.99
CA ALA A 20 -9.07 23.64 -20.99
C ALA A 20 -8.22 24.85 -20.57
N GLY A 21 -7.83 25.71 -21.53
CA GLY A 21 -7.08 26.94 -21.25
C GLY A 21 -7.85 27.96 -20.41
N SER A 22 -9.15 28.15 -20.66
CA SER A 22 -9.97 29.07 -19.88
C SER A 22 -10.16 28.60 -18.43
N LEU A 23 -10.41 27.30 -18.21
CA LEU A 23 -10.51 26.71 -16.87
C LEU A 23 -9.22 26.87 -16.05
N LEU A 24 -8.04 26.66 -16.66
CA LEU A 24 -6.75 26.91 -16.02
C LEU A 24 -6.56 28.38 -15.63
N THR A 25 -6.98 29.30 -16.50
CA THR A 25 -6.87 30.74 -16.26
C THR A 25 -7.77 31.18 -15.09
N VAL A 26 -9.01 30.67 -15.02
CA VAL A 26 -9.92 30.92 -13.89
C VAL A 26 -9.33 30.37 -12.59
N ARG A 27 -8.81 29.14 -12.58
CA ARG A 27 -8.19 28.56 -11.37
C ARG A 27 -7.02 29.39 -10.87
N ALA A 28 -6.12 29.83 -11.75
CA ALA A 28 -4.99 30.67 -11.38
C ALA A 28 -5.44 32.04 -10.83
N ALA A 29 -6.45 32.66 -11.45
CA ALA A 29 -7.03 33.91 -10.97
C ALA A 29 -7.70 33.76 -9.59
N SER A 30 -8.44 32.67 -9.35
CA SER A 30 -9.04 32.37 -8.04
C SER A 30 -7.99 32.14 -6.95
N GLN A 31 -6.91 31.42 -7.25
CA GLN A 31 -5.79 31.22 -6.30
C GLN A 31 -5.08 32.54 -5.98
N PHE A 32 -4.86 33.39 -6.97
CA PHE A 32 -4.27 34.71 -6.78
C PHE A 32 -5.19 35.64 -5.96
N LEU A 33 -6.51 35.61 -6.21
CA LEU A 33 -7.47 36.41 -5.45
C LEU A 33 -7.56 35.94 -3.98
N ALA A 34 -7.56 34.62 -3.75
CA ALA A 34 -7.55 34.05 -2.40
C ALA A 34 -6.29 34.47 -1.62
N PHE A 35 -5.12 34.44 -2.25
CA PHE A 35 -3.86 34.92 -1.66
C PHE A 35 -3.92 36.40 -1.25
N PHE A 36 -4.54 37.27 -2.04
CA PHE A 36 -4.71 38.68 -1.67
C PHE A 36 -5.83 38.96 -0.65
N GLN A 37 -6.74 38.00 -0.43
CA GLN A 37 -7.79 38.10 0.58
C GLN A 37 -7.35 37.66 1.99
N THR A 38 -6.15 37.08 2.16
CA THR A 38 -5.55 36.81 3.48
C THR A 38 -4.82 38.01 4.10
N GLY A 39 -5.21 39.24 3.74
CA GLY A 39 -4.68 40.46 4.34
C GLY A 39 -5.00 40.52 5.84
N ALA A 40 -3.98 40.81 6.65
CA ALA A 40 -4.03 40.65 8.11
C ALA A 40 -5.15 41.45 8.80
N ASP A 41 -5.80 40.80 9.78
CA ASP A 41 -6.76 41.40 10.71
C ASP A 41 -6.10 42.52 11.52
N PRO A 42 -6.68 43.73 11.63
CA PRO A 42 -6.22 44.79 12.54
C PRO A 42 -6.00 44.37 14.01
N ALA A 43 -6.61 43.27 14.48
CA ALA A 43 -6.31 42.69 15.79
C ALA A 43 -4.83 42.27 15.94
N SER A 44 -4.14 41.92 14.83
CA SER A 44 -2.71 41.58 14.82
C SER A 44 -1.77 42.74 15.19
N ALA A 45 -2.28 43.99 15.23
CA ALA A 45 -1.52 45.15 15.69
C ALA A 45 -1.47 45.28 17.23
N LEU A 46 -2.27 44.49 17.96
CA LEU A 46 -2.15 44.30 19.40
C LEU A 46 -1.47 42.96 19.66
N ASN A 47 -0.21 42.99 20.09
CA ASN A 47 0.55 41.80 20.51
C ASN A 47 0.01 41.22 21.82
N ILE A 48 -1.22 40.70 21.80
CA ILE A 48 -1.64 39.65 22.72
C ILE A 48 -1.00 38.37 22.17
N VAL A 49 0.29 38.18 22.49
CA VAL A 49 0.99 36.92 22.22
C VAL A 49 0.16 35.81 22.85
N PRO A 50 -0.26 34.77 22.10
CA PRO A 50 -1.01 33.67 22.67
C PRO A 50 -0.26 33.08 23.87
N ASN A 51 -0.98 32.91 24.98
CA ASN A 51 -0.44 32.48 26.28
C ASN A 51 0.37 31.18 26.23
N LYS A 52 0.21 30.39 25.18
CA LYS A 52 1.17 29.40 24.67
C LYS A 52 1.12 29.51 23.13
N PRO A 53 2.25 29.49 22.38
CA PRO A 53 2.15 29.31 20.93
C PRO A 53 1.58 27.90 20.66
N PRO A 54 0.80 27.69 19.58
CA PRO A 54 0.19 26.39 19.28
C PRO A 54 1.19 25.24 19.15
N ASP A 55 2.46 25.55 18.86
CA ASP A 55 3.48 24.58 18.46
C ASP A 55 4.39 24.10 19.61
N LEU A 56 4.17 24.54 20.86
CA LEU A 56 4.96 24.12 22.03
C LEU A 56 4.24 23.04 22.84
N GLN A 57 4.67 21.78 22.67
CA GLN A 57 4.05 20.61 23.32
C GLN A 57 4.89 19.99 24.45
N VAL A 58 5.90 20.71 24.90
CA VAL A 58 6.67 20.39 26.12
C VAL A 58 5.73 20.41 27.33
N ALA A 59 5.87 19.42 28.22
CA ALA A 59 5.14 19.38 29.49
C ALA A 59 5.70 20.42 30.47
N LEU A 60 4.82 21.13 31.17
CA LEU A 60 5.18 22.05 32.23
C LEU A 60 4.12 22.00 33.33
N THR A 61 4.55 21.83 34.57
CA THR A 61 3.69 21.97 35.75
C THR A 61 4.34 22.90 36.78
N TRP A 62 3.53 23.53 37.63
CA TRP A 62 4.03 24.22 38.82
C TRP A 62 3.89 23.31 40.04
N LEU A 63 4.99 23.14 40.76
CA LEU A 63 5.02 22.60 42.11
C LEU A 63 4.49 23.66 43.10
N PRO A 64 4.12 23.27 44.33
CA PRO A 64 3.72 24.24 45.35
C PRO A 64 4.78 25.31 45.56
N ASP A 65 4.34 26.57 45.55
CA ASP A 65 5.19 27.74 45.77
C ASP A 65 5.84 27.71 47.16
N ASP A 66 7.04 28.31 47.29
CA ASP A 66 7.68 28.48 48.59
C ASP A 66 6.82 29.33 49.55
N ALA A 67 7.02 29.14 50.86
CA ALA A 67 6.21 29.82 51.88
C ALA A 67 6.38 31.35 51.94
N ASP A 68 7.48 31.89 51.41
CA ASP A 68 7.74 33.32 51.28
C ASP A 68 8.33 33.65 49.90
N THR A 69 7.45 33.80 48.92
CA THR A 69 7.78 34.25 47.57
C THR A 69 7.83 35.79 47.43
N GLY A 70 7.74 36.54 48.53
CA GLY A 70 7.59 37.99 48.55
C GLY A 70 6.18 38.47 48.22
N ARG A 71 5.54 37.95 47.17
CA ARG A 71 4.10 38.14 46.89
C ARG A 71 3.49 37.02 46.05
N GLU A 72 2.17 36.87 46.14
CA GLU A 72 1.38 36.01 45.25
C GLU A 72 1.50 36.48 43.79
N MET A 73 1.68 35.51 42.89
CA MET A 73 1.81 35.73 41.45
C MET A 73 0.44 35.67 40.77
N GLU A 74 0.13 36.64 39.91
CA GLU A 74 -1.12 36.60 39.17
C GLU A 74 -1.15 35.40 38.21
N PRO A 75 -2.26 34.64 38.10
CA PRO A 75 -2.33 33.49 37.21
C PRO A 75 -1.98 33.81 35.75
N TYR A 76 -2.34 35.00 35.27
CA TYR A 76 -1.97 35.47 33.94
C TYR A 76 -0.46 35.70 33.79
N THR A 77 0.19 36.32 34.78
CA THR A 77 1.64 36.52 34.79
C THR A 77 2.40 35.20 34.84
N ARG A 78 1.90 34.23 35.62
CA ARG A 78 2.42 32.87 35.68
C ARG A 78 2.45 32.22 34.29
N THR A 79 1.34 32.28 33.55
CA THR A 79 1.30 31.77 32.16
C THR A 79 2.22 32.54 31.19
N LEU A 80 2.40 33.86 31.36
CA LEU A 80 3.37 34.61 30.55
C LEU A 80 4.82 34.16 30.79
N ILE A 81 5.18 33.88 32.05
CA ILE A 81 6.50 33.37 32.44
C ILE A 81 6.74 31.97 31.87
N GLU A 82 5.77 31.05 31.99
CA GLU A 82 5.80 29.72 31.37
C GLU A 82 6.06 29.80 29.86
N SER A 83 5.29 30.65 29.17
CA SER A 83 5.40 30.86 27.72
C SER A 83 6.78 31.36 27.33
N ALA A 84 7.31 32.36 28.05
CA ALA A 84 8.62 32.92 27.78
C ALA A 84 9.76 31.92 28.07
N TYR A 85 9.66 31.16 29.16
CA TYR A 85 10.62 30.13 29.54
C TYR A 85 10.70 29.00 28.51
N LEU A 86 9.56 28.44 28.07
CA LEU A 86 9.53 27.39 27.04
C LEU A 86 9.96 27.90 25.66
N ARG A 87 9.65 29.16 25.31
CA ARG A 87 10.16 29.78 24.08
C ARG A 87 11.67 30.02 24.13
N ALA A 88 12.24 30.31 25.29
CA ALA A 88 13.69 30.42 25.48
C ALA A 88 14.38 29.08 25.18
N TRP A 89 13.87 27.96 25.72
CA TRP A 89 14.31 26.61 25.39
C TRP A 89 14.21 26.31 23.88
N LEU A 90 13.06 26.56 23.25
CA LEU A 90 12.89 26.34 21.82
C LEU A 90 13.87 27.16 20.97
N GLN A 91 14.09 28.44 21.30
CA GLN A 91 15.03 29.29 20.55
C GLN A 91 16.47 28.80 20.71
N TRP A 92 16.84 28.26 21.87
CA TRP A 92 18.13 27.61 22.09
C TRP A 92 18.26 26.34 21.23
N ASN A 93 17.24 25.48 21.23
CA ASN A 93 17.19 24.25 20.42
C ASN A 93 17.30 24.55 18.91
N ILE A 94 16.60 25.59 18.42
CA ILE A 94 16.69 26.06 17.02
C ILE A 94 18.08 26.59 16.70
N SER A 95 18.72 27.33 17.61
CA SER A 95 20.07 27.86 17.39
C SER A 95 21.12 26.75 17.26
N TYR A 96 21.01 25.69 18.07
CA TYR A 96 21.84 24.49 17.91
C TYR A 96 21.63 23.81 16.54
N LEU A 97 20.38 23.64 16.10
CA LEU A 97 20.05 23.05 14.80
C LEU A 97 20.57 23.89 13.61
N ARG A 98 20.64 25.22 13.76
CA ARG A 98 21.24 26.11 12.75
C ARG A 98 22.77 26.16 12.81
N GLY A 99 23.37 25.75 13.93
CA GLY A 99 24.81 25.90 14.18
C GLY A 99 25.25 27.34 14.43
N GLU A 100 24.33 28.27 14.70
CA GLU A 100 24.63 29.68 14.92
C GLU A 100 23.71 30.28 16.02
N PRO A 101 24.17 31.26 16.82
CA PRO A 101 23.31 31.94 17.79
C PRO A 101 22.25 32.78 17.07
N TYR A 102 21.00 32.29 17.04
CA TYR A 102 19.93 32.87 16.23
C TYR A 102 18.75 33.30 17.13
N GLY A 103 18.39 34.59 17.10
CA GLY A 103 17.18 35.11 17.76
C GLY A 103 17.17 35.11 19.29
N LEU A 104 18.30 34.76 19.94
CA LEU A 104 18.37 34.53 21.38
C LEU A 104 18.07 35.77 22.23
N GLU A 105 18.46 36.97 21.78
CA GLU A 105 18.22 38.26 22.47
C GLU A 105 16.73 38.54 22.77
N THR A 106 15.81 37.87 22.06
CA THR A 106 14.37 37.98 22.33
C THR A 106 13.98 37.34 23.67
N TYR A 107 14.69 36.30 24.10
CA TYR A 107 14.34 35.47 25.26
C TYR A 107 15.43 35.40 26.34
N PHE A 108 16.68 35.75 26.03
CA PHE A 108 17.81 35.75 26.95
C PHE A 108 18.45 37.13 27.03
N VAL A 109 18.95 37.51 28.21
CA VAL A 109 19.70 38.76 28.45
C VAL A 109 20.88 38.55 29.40
N GLY A 110 21.87 39.43 29.33
CA GLY A 110 22.98 39.46 30.28
C GLY A 110 23.77 38.14 30.32
N PRO A 111 24.09 37.60 31.52
CA PRO A 111 24.91 36.40 31.65
C PRO A 111 24.36 35.16 30.95
N ALA A 112 23.03 34.94 30.98
CA ALA A 112 22.42 33.79 30.33
C ALA A 112 22.52 33.85 28.79
N LEU A 113 22.34 35.04 28.20
CA LEU A 113 22.53 35.23 26.76
C LEU A 113 23.95 34.85 26.34
N ALA A 114 24.96 35.47 26.98
CA ALA A 114 26.37 35.22 26.67
C ALA A 114 26.75 33.73 26.79
N ALA A 115 26.28 33.05 27.84
CA ALA A 115 26.55 31.62 28.04
C ALA A 115 25.89 30.72 26.98
N VAL A 116 24.68 31.04 26.55
CA VAL A 116 23.98 30.30 25.49
C VAL A 116 24.66 30.52 24.13
N GLU A 117 24.97 31.77 23.79
CA GLU A 117 25.71 32.12 22.55
C GLU A 117 27.07 31.44 22.49
N GLU A 118 27.86 31.51 23.56
CA GLU A 118 29.17 30.84 23.69
C GLU A 118 29.04 29.32 23.53
N SER A 119 28.03 28.68 24.14
CA SER A 119 27.81 27.24 24.03
C SER A 119 27.52 26.80 22.58
N ILE A 120 26.77 27.59 21.83
CA ILE A 120 26.45 27.32 20.41
C ILE A 120 27.70 27.55 19.54
N ALA A 121 28.38 28.69 19.72
CA ALA A 121 29.58 29.05 18.97
C ALA A 121 30.71 28.00 19.17
N ASN A 122 31.01 27.64 20.43
CA ASN A 122 32.03 26.63 20.76
C ASN A 122 31.73 25.26 20.15
N THR A 123 30.45 24.87 20.07
CA THR A 123 30.03 23.60 19.44
C THR A 123 30.33 23.62 17.94
N HIS A 124 29.95 24.70 17.25
CA HIS A 124 30.16 24.86 15.82
C HIS A 124 31.66 25.03 15.46
N GLU A 125 32.43 25.79 16.25
CA GLU A 125 33.88 25.97 16.05
C GLU A 125 34.67 24.66 16.19
N GLN A 126 34.22 23.73 17.03
CA GLN A 126 34.79 22.38 17.15
C GLN A 126 34.39 21.45 15.99
N GLY A 127 33.57 21.93 15.04
CA GLY A 127 33.07 21.15 13.91
C GLY A 127 32.07 20.08 14.32
N TRP A 128 31.36 20.27 15.44
CA TRP A 128 30.30 19.38 15.89
C TRP A 128 28.93 19.96 15.52
N SER A 129 27.98 19.07 15.24
CA SER A 129 26.57 19.42 15.15
C SER A 129 25.87 18.86 16.39
N LEU A 130 25.08 19.70 17.06
CA LEU A 130 24.27 19.32 18.20
C LEU A 130 22.79 19.54 17.85
N SER A 131 21.96 18.57 18.16
CA SER A 131 20.50 18.70 18.17
C SER A 131 20.02 18.46 19.59
N GLN A 132 19.08 19.29 20.07
CA GLN A 132 18.49 19.16 21.40
C GLN A 132 16.97 19.34 21.32
N THR A 133 16.24 18.65 22.21
CA THR A 133 14.92 19.10 22.67
C THR A 133 14.81 18.91 24.18
N ASP A 134 14.04 19.76 24.82
CA ASP A 134 13.45 19.55 26.13
C ASP A 134 12.06 18.91 26.00
N MET A 135 11.63 18.16 27.02
CA MET A 135 10.43 17.30 26.99
C MET A 135 9.43 17.60 28.12
N ALA A 136 9.94 17.88 29.33
CA ALA A 136 9.15 18.15 30.52
C ALA A 136 9.91 19.05 31.51
N HIS A 137 9.17 19.85 32.29
CA HIS A 137 9.68 20.72 33.37
C HIS A 137 8.71 20.77 34.55
N GLU A 138 9.22 20.86 35.77
CA GLU A 138 8.43 21.10 36.99
C GLU A 138 8.96 22.35 37.69
N LEU A 139 8.19 23.44 37.74
CA LEU A 139 8.66 24.74 38.24
C LEU A 139 8.25 24.98 39.70
N ARG A 140 9.19 25.36 40.57
CA ARG A 140 8.89 25.85 41.94
C ARG A 140 9.25 27.33 42.05
N LEU A 141 8.28 28.17 42.40
CA LEU A 141 8.51 29.61 42.62
C LEU A 141 9.22 29.85 43.95
N HIS A 142 10.31 30.62 43.91
CA HIS A 142 11.06 31.07 45.11
C HIS A 142 10.89 32.55 45.40
N PHE A 143 10.75 33.39 44.37
CA PHE A 143 10.62 34.83 44.55
C PHE A 143 9.89 35.49 43.38
N TYR A 144 9.02 36.45 43.68
CA TYR A 144 8.38 37.33 42.73
C TYR A 144 8.37 38.77 43.29
N HIS A 145 8.97 39.70 42.56
CA HIS A 145 9.21 41.05 43.07
C HIS A 145 7.93 41.89 43.22
N ALA A 146 7.96 42.86 44.14
CA ALA A 146 6.82 43.70 44.51
C ALA A 146 6.19 44.47 43.32
N ASP A 147 6.99 44.89 42.34
CA ASP A 147 6.53 45.58 41.13
C ASP A 147 6.21 44.63 39.94
N GLY A 148 6.39 43.32 40.12
CA GLY A 148 6.17 42.31 39.09
C GLY A 148 7.24 42.18 38.01
N SER A 149 8.39 42.86 38.14
CA SER A 149 9.43 42.88 37.09
C SER A 149 10.48 41.76 37.16
N VAL A 150 10.57 41.01 38.26
CA VAL A 150 11.58 39.96 38.47
C VAL A 150 10.95 38.72 39.10
N VAL A 151 11.33 37.55 38.61
CA VAL A 151 10.96 36.24 39.16
C VAL A 151 12.19 35.34 39.27
N SER A 152 12.26 34.51 40.32
CA SER A 152 13.17 33.37 40.37
C SER A 152 12.45 32.08 40.76
N PHE A 153 12.78 31.00 40.06
CA PHE A 153 12.22 29.67 40.26
C PHE A 153 13.28 28.60 39.97
N THR A 154 13.13 27.43 40.58
CA THR A 154 13.87 26.23 40.18
C THR A 154 13.01 25.45 39.20
N ALA A 155 13.58 25.04 38.07
CA ALA A 155 13.02 24.03 37.19
C ALA A 155 13.61 22.67 37.57
N GLU A 156 12.80 21.83 38.22
CA GLU A 156 13.10 20.45 38.59
C GLU A 156 12.67 19.48 37.47
N ASN A 157 13.20 18.26 37.52
CA ASN A 157 12.84 17.15 36.62
C ASN A 157 12.91 17.48 35.12
N VAL A 158 13.81 18.40 34.73
CA VAL A 158 13.93 18.88 33.35
C VAL A 158 14.52 17.80 32.46
N GLN A 159 13.67 17.22 31.62
CA GLN A 159 14.03 16.14 30.68
C GLN A 159 14.55 16.73 29.38
N VAL A 160 15.80 16.40 29.02
CA VAL A 160 16.48 16.89 27.82
C VAL A 160 17.08 15.73 27.03
N VAL A 161 16.78 15.66 25.74
CA VAL A 161 17.36 14.70 24.78
C VAL A 161 18.32 15.43 23.85
N ARG A 162 19.50 14.83 23.61
CA ARG A 162 20.57 15.39 22.76
C ARG A 162 21.14 14.36 21.81
N PHE A 163 21.46 14.81 20.60
CA PHE A 163 22.29 14.10 19.62
C PHE A 163 23.50 14.97 19.30
N ILE A 164 24.70 14.42 19.37
CA ILE A 164 25.96 15.09 19.06
C ILE A 164 26.64 14.34 17.92
N ARG A 165 26.90 15.03 16.81
CA ARG A 165 27.48 14.48 15.57
C ARG A 165 28.82 15.15 15.26
N ASP A 166 29.76 14.37 14.71
CA ASP A 166 31.02 14.93 14.21
C ASP A 166 30.83 15.61 12.85
N HIS A 167 31.90 16.24 12.35
CA HIS A 167 31.95 16.93 11.06
C HIS A 167 31.63 16.04 9.84
N THR A 168 31.55 14.71 10.00
CA THR A 168 31.13 13.76 8.95
C THR A 168 29.63 13.46 9.00
N GLY A 169 28.91 13.97 10.01
CA GLY A 169 27.51 13.68 10.29
C GLY A 169 27.29 12.42 11.13
N ARG A 170 28.35 11.67 11.46
CA ARG A 170 28.28 10.46 12.28
C ARG A 170 27.95 10.81 13.74
N LEU A 171 27.05 10.04 14.36
CA LEU A 171 26.70 10.19 15.77
C LEU A 171 27.90 9.84 16.66
N ILE A 172 28.31 10.79 17.51
CA ILE A 172 29.31 10.60 18.57
C ILE A 172 28.62 10.20 19.87
N SER A 173 27.54 10.92 20.22
CA SER A 173 26.81 10.74 21.47
C SER A 173 25.31 10.92 21.26
N TYR A 174 24.54 10.07 21.94
CA TYR A 174 23.13 10.31 22.26
C TYR A 174 23.06 10.40 23.79
N ASP A 175 22.36 11.41 24.30
CA ASP A 175 22.21 11.64 25.73
C ASP A 175 20.75 11.97 26.05
N GLU A 176 20.18 11.27 27.04
CA GLU A 176 18.92 11.63 27.69
C GLU A 176 19.26 11.95 29.16
N THR A 177 18.94 13.16 29.61
CA THR A 177 19.30 13.63 30.95
C THR A 177 18.11 14.24 31.66
N VAL A 178 17.98 13.96 32.95
CA VAL A 178 17.14 14.73 33.87
C VAL A 178 18.04 15.72 34.60
N ALA A 179 17.61 16.97 34.72
CA ALA A 179 18.41 18.05 35.29
C ALA A 179 17.56 19.00 36.14
N THR A 180 18.24 19.75 36.99
CA THR A 180 17.64 20.82 37.80
C THR A 180 18.35 22.13 37.49
N TYR A 181 17.56 23.18 37.26
CA TYR A 181 18.05 24.50 36.87
C TYR A 181 17.49 25.61 37.76
N ASP A 182 18.36 26.44 38.31
CA ASP A 182 17.96 27.70 38.96
C ASP A 182 17.84 28.78 37.89
N VAL A 183 16.67 29.42 37.80
CA VAL A 183 16.34 30.38 36.75
C VAL A 183 15.91 31.71 37.37
N VAL A 184 16.43 32.82 36.83
CA VAL A 184 15.95 34.18 37.11
C VAL A 184 15.53 34.82 35.81
N MET A 185 14.29 35.28 35.74
CA MET A 185 13.76 36.03 34.60
C MET A 185 13.42 37.47 35.00
N MET A 186 13.55 38.39 34.05
CA MET A 186 13.20 39.80 34.20
C MET A 186 12.25 40.24 33.09
N LEU A 187 11.35 41.17 33.40
CA LEU A 187 10.45 41.81 32.46
C LEU A 187 11.13 43.04 31.85
N GLU A 188 11.70 42.89 30.65
CA GLU A 188 12.40 43.94 29.92
C GLU A 188 11.62 44.26 28.61
N ASP A 189 11.32 45.54 28.37
CA ASP A 189 10.52 46.02 27.24
C ASP A 189 9.18 45.26 27.04
N GLY A 190 8.52 44.91 28.15
CA GLY A 190 7.26 44.16 28.15
C GLY A 190 7.39 42.67 27.85
N ASN A 191 8.61 42.13 27.76
CA ASN A 191 8.89 40.72 27.49
C ASN A 191 9.63 40.09 28.67
N TRP A 192 9.18 38.92 29.13
CA TRP A 192 9.94 38.12 30.10
C TRP A 192 11.15 37.50 29.41
N ARG A 193 12.35 37.73 29.96
CA ARG A 193 13.62 37.20 29.44
C ARG A 193 14.43 36.55 30.55
N VAL A 194 15.09 35.43 30.23
CA VAL A 194 16.01 34.71 31.10
C VAL A 194 17.29 35.53 31.27
N ARG A 195 17.63 35.87 32.52
CA ARG A 195 18.85 36.61 32.87
C ARG A 195 19.91 35.71 33.52
N HIS A 196 19.48 34.78 34.36
CA HIS A 196 20.32 33.74 34.94
C HIS A 196 19.68 32.38 34.71
N TRP A 197 20.55 31.40 34.45
CA TRP A 197 20.19 30.02 34.20
C TRP A 197 21.37 29.15 34.60
N LEU A 198 21.26 28.47 35.73
CA LEU A 198 22.33 27.67 36.30
C LEU A 198 21.87 26.22 36.43
N ARG A 199 22.53 25.29 35.75
CA ARG A 199 22.35 23.87 36.04
C ARG A 199 22.98 23.57 37.40
N VAL A 200 22.16 23.23 38.39
CA VAL A 200 22.60 22.95 39.76
C VAL A 200 22.79 21.45 40.02
N ASP A 201 22.01 20.61 39.33
CA ASP A 201 22.19 19.15 39.32
C ASP A 201 21.84 18.57 37.93
N GLY A 202 22.21 17.31 37.72
CA GLY A 202 21.59 16.50 36.69
C GLY A 202 22.32 15.18 36.44
N GLN A 203 21.51 14.17 36.12
CA GLN A 203 21.94 12.80 35.92
C GLN A 203 21.60 12.36 34.50
N ARG A 204 22.42 11.47 33.94
CA ARG A 204 22.02 10.71 32.75
C ARG A 204 20.92 9.73 33.15
N VAL A 205 19.95 9.50 32.26
CA VAL A 205 18.98 8.43 32.44
C VAL A 205 19.69 7.11 32.15
N GLU A 206 20.27 6.49 33.19
CA GLU A 206 21.02 5.23 33.08
C GLU A 206 20.10 4.05 32.73
N THR A 207 18.81 4.12 33.10
CA THR A 207 17.81 3.08 32.88
C THR A 207 17.17 3.13 31.48
N ARG A 208 17.97 3.33 30.44
CA ARG A 208 17.49 3.26 29.05
C ARG A 208 17.71 1.87 28.49
N PRO A 209 16.75 1.26 27.75
CA PRO A 209 17.06 0.11 26.92
C PRO A 209 18.16 0.51 25.92
N THR A 210 19.28 -0.20 25.91
CA THR A 210 20.26 -0.12 24.83
C THR A 210 20.09 -1.30 23.89
N LEU A 211 20.44 -1.11 22.62
CA LEU A 211 20.46 -2.21 21.65
C LEU A 211 21.49 -3.25 22.13
N ARG A 212 21.01 -4.44 22.52
CA ARG A 212 21.81 -5.51 23.15
C ARG A 212 22.41 -5.13 24.52
N GLY A 213 21.65 -4.37 25.31
CA GLY A 213 21.97 -4.07 26.71
C GLY A 213 21.65 -5.21 27.67
N GLU A 214 21.81 -4.94 28.98
CA GLU A 214 21.08 -5.71 29.99
C GLU A 214 19.57 -5.60 29.70
N PRO A 215 18.79 -6.69 29.80
CA PRO A 215 17.36 -6.64 29.62
C PRO A 215 16.75 -5.60 30.56
N LEU A 216 15.79 -4.81 30.07
CA LEU A 216 15.00 -3.97 30.97
C LEU A 216 14.36 -4.85 32.05
N PRO A 217 14.19 -4.34 33.28
CA PRO A 217 13.37 -5.01 34.28
C PRO A 217 12.04 -5.38 33.62
N ALA A 218 11.68 -6.67 33.64
CA ALA A 218 10.37 -7.11 33.21
C ALA A 218 9.30 -6.26 33.92
N ALA A 219 8.20 -5.96 33.23
CA ALA A 219 7.09 -5.20 33.82
C ALA A 219 6.80 -5.75 35.22
N THR A 220 6.87 -4.89 36.24
CA THR A 220 6.82 -5.32 37.65
C THR A 220 5.41 -5.71 38.10
N SER A 221 4.51 -5.92 37.14
CA SER A 221 3.16 -6.41 37.35
C SER A 221 3.21 -7.85 37.88
N VAL A 222 2.87 -7.97 39.17
CA VAL A 222 2.12 -9.13 39.64
C VAL A 222 0.94 -9.30 38.66
N PRO A 223 0.72 -10.47 38.04
CA PRO A 223 -0.31 -10.62 37.02
C PRO A 223 -1.67 -10.16 37.53
N GLN A 224 -2.13 -9.00 37.03
CA GLN A 224 -3.45 -8.49 37.32
C GLN A 224 -4.44 -9.32 36.52
N ALA A 225 -5.52 -9.75 37.16
CA ALA A 225 -6.57 -10.53 36.49
C ALA A 225 -7.07 -9.80 35.23
N SER A 226 -7.40 -10.58 34.21
CA SER A 226 -7.88 -10.14 32.89
C SER A 226 -6.87 -9.50 31.93
N PHE A 227 -5.65 -9.17 32.36
CA PHE A 227 -4.56 -8.73 31.47
C PHE A 227 -3.73 -9.91 30.92
N VAL A 228 -3.13 -9.73 29.75
CA VAL A 228 -2.19 -10.71 29.17
C VAL A 228 -0.77 -10.42 29.67
N SER A 229 -0.07 -11.47 30.09
CA SER A 229 1.26 -11.42 30.71
C SER A 229 2.25 -12.34 30.00
N VAL A 230 3.56 -12.14 30.20
CA VAL A 230 4.62 -12.99 29.66
C VAL A 230 5.10 -13.99 30.72
N ALA A 231 5.31 -15.25 30.35
CA ALA A 231 5.87 -16.28 31.21
C ALA A 231 6.80 -17.21 30.42
N GLY A 232 8.10 -16.89 30.40
CA GLY A 232 9.02 -17.53 29.46
C GLY A 232 8.67 -17.17 28.02
N ASN A 233 8.62 -18.16 27.15
CA ASN A 233 8.23 -18.01 25.74
C ASN A 233 6.71 -17.99 25.50
N GLU A 234 5.91 -18.19 26.55
CA GLU A 234 4.45 -18.16 26.48
C GLU A 234 3.87 -16.79 26.86
N LEU A 235 2.75 -16.44 26.23
CA LEU A 235 1.81 -15.45 26.74
C LEU A 235 0.76 -16.13 27.62
N ARG A 236 0.24 -15.43 28.64
CA ARG A 236 -0.76 -15.97 29.58
C ARG A 236 -1.86 -14.97 29.91
N LEU A 237 -3.10 -15.45 29.90
CA LEU A 237 -4.31 -14.74 30.35
C LEU A 237 -4.90 -15.51 31.53
N ASP A 238 -5.12 -14.84 32.67
CA ASP A 238 -5.62 -15.45 33.92
C ASP A 238 -4.84 -16.73 34.33
N GLY A 239 -3.52 -16.70 34.09
CA GLY A 239 -2.59 -17.81 34.37
C GLY A 239 -2.59 -18.95 33.35
N GLN A 240 -3.55 -18.99 32.42
CA GLN A 240 -3.63 -20.00 31.35
C GLN A 240 -2.81 -19.57 30.11
N PRO A 241 -2.20 -20.50 29.36
CA PRO A 241 -1.53 -20.18 28.10
C PRO A 241 -2.47 -19.51 27.09
N TYR A 242 -2.04 -18.37 26.55
CA TYR A 242 -2.78 -17.55 25.60
C TYR A 242 -2.06 -17.50 24.26
N TYR A 243 -2.34 -18.48 23.40
CA TYR A 243 -1.80 -18.49 22.03
C TYR A 243 -2.64 -17.54 21.14
N ILE A 244 -2.00 -16.53 20.57
CA ILE A 244 -2.61 -15.52 19.69
C ILE A 244 -3.02 -16.18 18.36
N ARG A 245 -4.32 -16.15 18.06
CA ARG A 245 -4.87 -16.44 16.73
C ARG A 245 -5.68 -15.23 16.33
N GLY A 246 -5.10 -14.39 15.48
CA GLY A 246 -5.76 -13.16 15.08
C GLY A 246 -5.63 -12.84 13.62
N ILE A 247 -6.15 -11.66 13.30
CA ILE A 247 -6.13 -11.08 11.98
C ILE A 247 -5.99 -9.56 12.11
N ASN A 248 -5.28 -8.96 11.17
CA ASN A 248 -5.26 -7.51 11.04
C ASN A 248 -6.60 -7.06 10.45
N TYR A 249 -7.14 -5.95 10.97
CA TYR A 249 -8.47 -5.48 10.60
C TYR A 249 -8.48 -4.06 10.05
N TYR A 250 -9.13 -3.95 8.90
CA TYR A 250 -9.73 -2.75 8.35
C TYR A 250 -11.09 -3.14 7.74
N PRO A 251 -12.12 -2.28 7.80
CA PRO A 251 -13.39 -2.53 7.12
C PRO A 251 -13.19 -2.46 5.59
N SER A 252 -13.83 -3.38 4.86
CA SER A 252 -13.67 -3.57 3.40
C SER A 252 -13.80 -2.29 2.55
N GLY A 253 -14.70 -1.37 2.95
CA GLY A 253 -15.05 -0.16 2.20
C GLY A 253 -14.37 1.12 2.70
N ALA A 254 -13.62 1.05 3.82
CA ALA A 254 -12.95 2.21 4.40
C ALA A 254 -11.60 1.82 5.07
N PRO A 255 -10.61 1.30 4.32
CA PRO A 255 -9.33 0.88 4.89
C PRO A 255 -8.33 2.03 5.07
N TRP A 256 -7.28 1.79 5.87
CA TRP A 256 -6.22 2.76 6.18
C TRP A 256 -6.77 4.10 6.66
N HIS A 257 -6.47 5.18 5.93
CA HIS A 257 -6.89 6.55 6.25
C HIS A 257 -8.40 6.72 6.43
N ASP A 258 -9.22 5.91 5.76
CA ASP A 258 -10.67 6.07 5.78
C ASP A 258 -11.33 5.41 7.00
N PHE A 259 -10.63 4.55 7.75
CA PHE A 259 -11.22 3.69 8.80
C PHE A 259 -11.91 4.49 9.90
N TRP A 260 -11.17 5.36 10.59
CA TRP A 260 -11.69 6.08 11.76
C TRP A 260 -12.60 7.25 11.40
N THR A 261 -12.41 7.84 10.22
CA THR A 261 -13.26 8.92 9.67
C THR A 261 -14.57 8.39 9.08
N SER A 262 -14.62 7.12 8.67
CA SER A 262 -15.82 6.44 8.17
C SER A 262 -16.30 5.34 9.12
N TYR A 263 -15.93 5.44 10.40
CA TYR A 263 -16.19 4.42 11.40
C TYR A 263 -17.70 4.10 11.52
N SER A 264 -18.02 2.81 11.56
CA SER A 264 -19.39 2.30 11.58
C SER A 264 -19.53 1.26 12.68
N PRO A 265 -20.15 1.61 13.83
CA PRO A 265 -20.38 0.69 14.93
C PRO A 265 -21.07 -0.62 14.51
N ALA A 266 -22.04 -0.52 13.60
CA ALA A 266 -22.79 -1.69 13.12
C ALA A 266 -21.90 -2.63 12.28
N GLN A 267 -21.06 -2.08 11.40
CA GLN A 267 -20.14 -2.89 10.62
C GLN A 267 -19.04 -3.51 11.49
N THR A 268 -18.49 -2.75 12.43
CA THR A 268 -17.50 -3.25 13.39
C THR A 268 -18.05 -4.42 14.21
N ALA A 269 -19.30 -4.36 14.66
CA ALA A 269 -19.93 -5.45 15.40
C ALA A 269 -20.11 -6.72 14.56
N GLU A 270 -20.53 -6.58 13.30
CA GLU A 270 -20.63 -7.69 12.34
C GLU A 270 -19.26 -8.31 12.01
N ASP A 271 -18.24 -7.47 11.81
CA ASP A 271 -16.89 -7.89 11.46
C ASP A 271 -16.16 -8.57 12.63
N LEU A 272 -16.30 -8.06 13.86
CA LEU A 272 -15.74 -8.69 15.06
C LEU A 272 -16.44 -10.01 15.39
N ALA A 273 -17.76 -10.09 15.21
CA ALA A 273 -18.50 -11.36 15.31
C ALA A 273 -18.03 -12.37 14.25
N LEU A 274 -17.76 -11.91 13.02
CA LEU A 274 -17.19 -12.74 11.95
C LEU A 274 -15.79 -13.25 12.32
N ILE A 275 -14.89 -12.37 12.78
CA ILE A 275 -13.55 -12.72 13.28
C ILE A 275 -13.65 -13.82 14.33
N ARG A 276 -14.52 -13.65 15.34
CA ARG A 276 -14.72 -14.66 16.39
C ARG A 276 -15.27 -15.98 15.82
N SER A 277 -16.17 -15.93 14.84
CA SER A 277 -16.73 -17.13 14.19
C SER A 277 -15.70 -17.95 13.39
N LEU A 278 -14.59 -17.32 12.95
CA LEU A 278 -13.45 -17.99 12.32
C LEU A 278 -12.51 -18.69 13.32
N GLY A 279 -12.86 -18.72 14.62
CA GLY A 279 -12.04 -19.34 15.66
C GLY A 279 -10.85 -18.48 16.12
N LEU A 280 -10.87 -17.18 15.80
CA LEU A 280 -9.87 -16.21 16.23
C LEU A 280 -10.19 -15.67 17.62
N ASN A 281 -9.16 -15.29 18.37
CA ASN A 281 -9.25 -14.72 19.73
C ASN A 281 -8.70 -13.29 19.82
N SER A 282 -8.18 -12.74 18.73
CA SER A 282 -7.59 -11.40 18.73
C SER A 282 -7.67 -10.71 17.39
N VAL A 283 -7.49 -9.39 17.41
CA VAL A 283 -7.46 -8.52 16.24
C VAL A 283 -6.34 -7.48 16.40
N ARG A 284 -5.63 -7.17 15.30
CA ARG A 284 -4.69 -6.04 15.25
C ARG A 284 -5.29 -4.88 14.48
N ILE A 285 -5.28 -3.69 15.08
CA ILE A 285 -5.77 -2.43 14.49
C ILE A 285 -4.68 -1.36 14.47
N PHE A 286 -4.95 -0.26 13.77
CA PHE A 286 -4.00 0.83 13.53
C PHE A 286 -4.61 2.16 13.93
N VAL A 287 -3.85 2.99 14.66
CA VAL A 287 -4.24 4.33 15.14
C VAL A 287 -3.30 5.35 14.50
N PRO A 288 -3.71 6.03 13.41
CA PRO A 288 -2.83 6.95 12.70
C PRO A 288 -2.56 8.24 13.48
N TYR A 289 -1.28 8.57 13.66
CA TYR A 289 -0.82 9.65 14.54
C TYR A 289 -1.48 11.00 14.26
N SER A 290 -1.36 11.50 13.03
CA SER A 290 -1.92 12.80 12.64
C SER A 290 -3.43 12.78 12.47
N GLN A 291 -4.04 11.62 12.18
CA GLN A 291 -5.50 11.52 12.12
C GLN A 291 -6.10 11.70 13.52
N PHE A 292 -5.52 11.08 14.54
CA PHE A 292 -5.98 11.19 15.93
C PHE A 292 -5.68 12.55 16.59
N GLY A 293 -5.04 13.49 15.89
CA GLY A 293 -4.79 14.86 16.39
C GLY A 293 -3.39 15.12 16.94
N GLU A 294 -2.44 14.22 16.68
CA GLU A 294 -1.04 14.35 17.14
C GLU A 294 -0.99 14.59 18.66
N HIS A 295 -0.51 15.75 19.09
CA HIS A 295 -0.35 16.12 20.49
C HIS A 295 -1.67 16.34 21.26
N ALA A 296 -2.80 16.48 20.59
CA ALA A 296 -4.10 16.77 21.19
C ALA A 296 -5.18 15.88 20.57
N LEU A 297 -5.62 14.85 21.31
CA LEU A 297 -6.52 13.85 20.76
C LEU A 297 -7.87 14.43 20.32
N ILE A 298 -8.35 14.01 19.14
CA ILE A 298 -9.67 14.37 18.62
C ILE A 298 -10.75 13.54 19.35
N PRO A 299 -11.65 14.15 20.16
CA PRO A 299 -12.58 13.40 21.00
C PRO A 299 -13.49 12.42 20.25
N ASP A 300 -13.94 12.78 19.05
CA ASP A 300 -14.81 11.92 18.23
C ASP A 300 -14.09 10.64 17.77
N LEU A 301 -12.77 10.70 17.54
CA LEU A 301 -11.97 9.52 17.15
C LEU A 301 -11.61 8.66 18.36
N VAL A 302 -11.39 9.27 19.53
CA VAL A 302 -11.28 8.54 20.81
C VAL A 302 -12.57 7.79 21.09
N ALA A 303 -13.75 8.41 20.93
CA ALA A 303 -15.04 7.76 21.11
C ALA A 303 -15.27 6.58 20.14
N ASN A 304 -14.76 6.66 18.91
CA ASN A 304 -14.81 5.53 17.96
C ASN A 304 -13.90 4.37 18.40
N LEU A 305 -12.73 4.65 18.98
CA LEU A 305 -11.83 3.63 19.53
C LEU A 305 -12.41 3.01 20.82
N ASP A 306 -13.08 3.79 21.67
CA ASP A 306 -13.83 3.30 22.83
C ASP A 306 -14.91 2.29 22.44
N ASP A 307 -15.74 2.63 21.44
CA ASP A 307 -16.78 1.76 20.90
C ASP A 307 -16.18 0.49 20.27
N PHE A 308 -15.09 0.62 19.50
CA PHE A 308 -14.37 -0.54 18.96
C PHE A 308 -13.90 -1.51 20.07
N LEU A 309 -13.28 -0.98 21.13
CA LEU A 309 -12.78 -1.79 22.24
C LEU A 309 -13.94 -2.43 23.04
N GLN A 310 -15.04 -1.72 23.26
CA GLN A 310 -16.23 -2.29 23.88
C GLN A 310 -16.83 -3.44 23.05
N GLN A 311 -16.86 -3.30 21.72
CA GLN A 311 -17.35 -4.35 20.84
C GLN A 311 -16.40 -5.55 20.77
N ALA A 312 -15.08 -5.32 20.81
CA ALA A 312 -14.08 -6.39 20.89
C ALA A 312 -14.22 -7.18 22.21
N GLU A 313 -14.46 -6.51 23.33
CA GLU A 313 -14.76 -7.15 24.62
C GLU A 313 -16.03 -8.02 24.51
N ALA A 314 -17.11 -7.47 23.95
CA ALA A 314 -18.37 -8.18 23.76
C ALA A 314 -18.26 -9.40 22.80
N ALA A 315 -17.28 -9.38 21.88
CA ALA A 315 -16.96 -10.47 20.97
C ALA A 315 -15.97 -11.50 21.55
N ASP A 316 -15.48 -11.32 22.79
CA ASP A 316 -14.39 -12.10 23.40
C ASP A 316 -13.11 -12.08 22.54
N LEU A 317 -12.69 -10.88 22.12
CA LEU A 317 -11.48 -10.64 21.34
C LEU A 317 -10.54 -9.69 22.07
N LYS A 318 -9.25 -10.06 22.15
CA LYS A 318 -8.19 -9.15 22.63
C LYS A 318 -7.62 -8.31 21.49
N VAL A 319 -7.27 -7.05 21.74
CA VAL A 319 -6.89 -6.09 20.69
C VAL A 319 -5.41 -5.71 20.78
N ILE A 320 -4.65 -5.89 19.70
CA ILE A 320 -3.32 -5.27 19.55
C ILE A 320 -3.53 -3.91 18.89
N VAL A 321 -3.18 -2.84 19.60
CA VAL A 321 -3.36 -1.46 19.10
C VAL A 321 -2.02 -0.96 18.57
N THR A 322 -1.95 -0.74 17.26
CA THR A 322 -0.76 -0.20 16.59
C THR A 322 -0.78 1.32 16.65
N LEU A 323 0.12 1.88 17.44
CA LEU A 323 0.31 3.31 17.65
C LEU A 323 1.13 3.93 16.51
N PHE A 324 1.12 5.26 16.48
CA PHE A 324 1.93 6.08 15.56
C PHE A 324 1.87 5.65 14.09
N ASP A 325 0.74 5.10 13.64
CA ASP A 325 0.61 4.65 12.25
C ASP A 325 0.67 5.85 11.29
N PHE A 326 1.18 5.61 10.09
CA PHE A 326 1.54 6.63 9.08
C PHE A 326 2.53 7.73 9.50
N ARG A 327 3.06 7.71 10.74
CA ARG A 327 4.06 8.69 11.17
C ARG A 327 5.40 8.50 10.44
N THR A 328 5.98 9.60 9.97
CA THR A 328 7.30 9.62 9.27
C THR A 328 8.23 10.77 9.72
N ASP A 329 7.80 11.60 10.67
CA ASP A 329 8.45 12.85 11.10
C ASP A 329 9.21 12.72 12.44
N TYR A 330 10.39 12.13 12.39
CA TYR A 330 11.18 11.78 13.58
C TYR A 330 12.06 12.90 14.15
N GLN A 331 11.95 14.11 13.60
CA GLN A 331 12.78 15.26 13.99
C GLN A 331 12.70 15.52 15.49
N LEU A 332 13.84 15.79 16.12
CA LEU A 332 13.95 15.82 17.59
C LEU A 332 12.99 16.83 18.25
N LEU A 333 12.75 17.99 17.63
CA LEU A 333 11.79 19.00 18.13
C LEU A 333 10.33 18.51 18.16
N LEU A 334 10.00 17.41 17.48
CA LEU A 334 8.65 16.84 17.38
C LEU A 334 8.44 15.65 18.33
N TRP A 335 9.43 15.35 19.18
CA TRP A 335 9.31 14.34 20.23
C TRP A 335 8.34 14.77 21.35
N PRO A 336 8.30 16.04 21.81
CA PRO A 336 7.27 16.48 22.76
C PRO A 336 5.83 16.24 22.29
N ASN A 337 5.56 16.39 20.99
CA ASN A 337 4.25 16.09 20.39
C ASN A 337 3.92 14.58 20.53
N ALA A 338 4.91 13.71 20.32
CA ALA A 338 4.81 12.27 20.53
C ALA A 338 4.46 11.93 21.99
N ASP A 339 5.11 12.62 22.92
CA ASP A 339 4.89 12.44 24.35
C ASP A 339 3.50 12.88 24.79
N ARG A 340 2.98 14.00 24.27
CA ARG A 340 1.59 14.42 24.57
C ARG A 340 0.56 13.42 24.01
N HIS A 341 0.80 12.91 22.81
CA HIS A 341 -0.05 11.89 22.19
C HIS A 341 -0.12 10.61 23.05
N LEU A 342 1.04 10.12 23.48
CA LEU A 342 1.14 8.91 24.29
C LEU A 342 0.55 9.11 25.69
N ASP A 343 0.82 10.25 26.34
CA ASP A 343 0.22 10.61 27.63
C ASP A 343 -1.30 10.58 27.57
N ALA A 344 -1.90 11.24 26.56
CA ALA A 344 -3.35 11.34 26.42
C ALA A 344 -4.02 10.00 26.08
N LEU A 345 -3.39 9.15 25.25
CA LEU A 345 -3.91 7.81 25.00
C LEU A 345 -3.81 6.94 26.25
N PHE A 346 -2.68 6.95 26.96
CA PHE A 346 -2.46 6.03 28.08
C PHE A 346 -3.23 6.46 29.33
N GLU A 347 -3.49 7.76 29.53
CA GLU A 347 -4.42 8.24 30.57
C GLU A 347 -5.83 7.66 30.39
N HIS A 348 -6.27 7.45 29.14
CA HIS A 348 -7.60 6.95 28.82
C HIS A 348 -7.69 5.41 28.75
N TYR A 349 -6.64 4.73 28.25
CA TYR A 349 -6.70 3.31 27.90
C TYR A 349 -5.91 2.33 28.78
N ARG A 350 -4.96 2.77 29.62
CA ARG A 350 -4.06 1.85 30.37
C ARG A 350 -4.75 0.85 31.30
N ASP A 351 -5.99 1.14 31.70
CA ASP A 351 -6.78 0.33 32.62
C ASP A 351 -7.82 -0.56 31.90
N ASN A 352 -7.84 -0.56 30.55
CA ASN A 352 -8.78 -1.34 29.73
C ASN A 352 -8.19 -2.72 29.34
N PRO A 353 -8.58 -3.83 30.01
CA PRO A 353 -7.97 -5.14 29.79
C PRO A 353 -8.28 -5.78 28.43
N THR A 354 -9.17 -5.20 27.61
CA THR A 354 -9.45 -5.70 26.26
C THR A 354 -8.26 -5.50 25.32
N ILE A 355 -7.43 -4.50 25.59
CA ILE A 355 -6.15 -4.33 24.91
C ILE A 355 -5.20 -5.46 25.36
N LEU A 356 -4.57 -6.12 24.39
CA LEU A 356 -3.52 -7.11 24.61
C LEU A 356 -2.17 -6.43 24.78
N ALA A 357 -1.89 -5.52 23.83
CA ALA A 357 -0.58 -4.91 23.68
C ALA A 357 -0.64 -3.61 22.90
N TRP A 358 0.31 -2.74 23.21
CA TRP A 358 0.71 -1.60 22.40
C TRP A 358 1.79 -2.05 21.41
N ASP A 359 1.45 -2.09 20.12
CA ASP A 359 2.44 -2.14 19.05
C ASP A 359 2.86 -0.70 18.78
N ILE A 360 4.10 -0.32 19.12
CA ILE A 360 4.53 1.09 19.12
C ILE A 360 4.49 1.72 17.72
N LYS A 361 4.74 0.93 16.66
CA LYS A 361 4.62 1.38 15.26
C LYS A 361 4.70 0.20 14.29
N ASN A 362 3.87 0.27 13.24
CA ASN A 362 4.00 -0.54 12.04
C ASN A 362 5.25 -0.19 11.22
N GLU A 363 6.06 -1.22 10.92
CA GLU A 363 7.19 -1.24 9.96
C GLU A 363 8.19 -0.06 10.05
N PRO A 364 8.69 0.31 11.26
CA PRO A 364 9.59 1.46 11.40
C PRO A 364 10.97 1.23 10.76
N ASP A 365 11.33 -0.01 10.38
CA ASP A 365 12.52 -0.30 9.57
C ASP A 365 12.41 0.20 8.12
N LEU A 366 11.20 0.43 7.60
CA LEU A 366 11.01 1.05 6.28
C LEU A 366 11.28 2.57 6.29
N ASP A 367 11.20 3.22 7.45
CA ASP A 367 11.45 4.66 7.63
C ASP A 367 12.95 5.02 7.71
N TYR A 368 13.85 4.02 7.65
CA TYR A 368 15.30 4.22 7.71
C TYR A 368 15.88 4.97 6.49
N GLY A 369 15.06 5.22 5.47
CA GLY A 369 15.39 6.05 4.31
C GLY A 369 15.91 7.44 4.66
N GLY A 370 16.72 8.02 3.76
CA GLY A 370 17.28 9.37 3.95
C GLY A 370 18.33 9.50 5.06
N GLY A 371 18.83 8.39 5.62
CA GLY A 371 19.79 8.41 6.73
C GLY A 371 19.16 8.57 8.11
N GLN A 372 17.84 8.41 8.21
CA GLN A 372 17.09 8.62 9.46
C GLN A 372 17.19 7.44 10.45
N GLN A 373 17.79 6.32 10.08
CA GLN A 373 17.86 5.10 10.88
C GLN A 373 18.17 5.34 12.37
N GLU A 374 19.28 6.03 12.70
CA GLU A 374 19.65 6.31 14.09
C GLU A 374 18.59 7.12 14.85
N LEU A 375 17.88 8.02 14.15
CA LEU A 375 16.86 8.89 14.72
C LEU A 375 15.57 8.10 15.01
N VAL A 376 15.11 7.29 14.06
CA VAL A 376 13.97 6.37 14.22
C VAL A 376 14.24 5.39 15.36
N GLN A 377 15.41 4.77 15.38
CA GLN A 377 15.79 3.80 16.41
C GLN A 377 15.84 4.43 17.82
N ASN A 378 16.39 5.63 17.95
CA ASN A 378 16.41 6.31 19.24
C ASN A 378 15.04 6.85 19.67
N TRP A 379 14.17 7.22 18.72
CA TRP A 379 12.78 7.57 18.98
C TRP A 379 12.00 6.36 19.52
N LEU A 380 12.12 5.17 18.87
CA LEU A 380 11.50 3.92 19.35
C LEU A 380 11.92 3.60 20.80
N LEU A 381 13.23 3.68 21.11
CA LEU A 381 13.74 3.43 22.46
C LEU A 381 13.17 4.41 23.50
N HIS A 382 12.97 5.68 23.12
CA HIS A 382 12.37 6.70 23.98
C HIS A 382 10.87 6.46 24.20
N ILE A 383 10.12 6.18 23.13
CA ILE A 383 8.67 5.89 23.20
C ILE A 383 8.39 4.59 23.96
N VAL A 384 9.14 3.50 23.74
CA VAL A 384 9.03 2.25 24.53
C VAL A 384 9.31 2.53 26.01
N SER A 385 10.36 3.30 26.31
CA SER A 385 10.72 3.69 27.67
C SER A 385 9.61 4.52 28.33
N ARG A 386 8.96 5.43 27.58
CA ARG A 386 7.83 6.24 28.06
C ARG A 386 6.57 5.39 28.26
N ALA A 387 6.21 4.56 27.30
CA ALA A 387 5.02 3.69 27.35
C ALA A 387 5.01 2.85 28.64
N ARG A 388 6.13 2.17 28.94
CA ARG A 388 6.29 1.36 30.16
C ARG A 388 6.20 2.14 31.48
N ARG A 389 6.44 3.46 31.48
CA ARG A 389 6.27 4.32 32.67
C ARG A 389 4.82 4.77 32.87
N LEU A 390 4.10 4.99 31.77
CA LEU A 390 2.72 5.46 31.77
C LEU A 390 1.71 4.33 31.99
N ASP A 391 2.02 3.15 31.45
CA ASP A 391 1.21 1.93 31.49
C ASP A 391 2.10 0.72 31.87
N PRO A 392 1.96 0.20 33.10
CA PRO A 392 2.64 -1.01 33.56
C PRO A 392 1.80 -2.30 33.35
N ASN A 393 0.60 -2.18 32.79
CA ASN A 393 -0.38 -3.27 32.68
C ASN A 393 -0.28 -4.00 31.34
N HIS A 394 -0.19 -3.24 30.24
CA HIS A 394 -0.17 -3.79 28.88
C HIS A 394 1.22 -4.19 28.41
N LEU A 395 1.26 -5.18 27.52
CA LEU A 395 2.49 -5.60 26.85
C LEU A 395 2.90 -4.59 25.77
N VAL A 396 4.20 -4.41 25.56
CA VAL A 396 4.75 -3.55 24.51
C VAL A 396 5.46 -4.37 23.43
N THR A 397 5.16 -4.11 22.16
CA THR A 397 5.84 -4.69 20.99
C THR A 397 6.11 -3.65 19.90
N ILE A 398 6.72 -4.08 18.79
CA ILE A 398 6.94 -3.30 17.56
C ILE A 398 6.71 -4.24 16.37
N GLY A 399 5.81 -3.88 15.45
CA GLY A 399 5.50 -4.63 14.23
C GLY A 399 6.55 -4.43 13.14
N TRP A 400 7.68 -5.12 13.24
CA TRP A 400 8.78 -5.02 12.27
C TRP A 400 8.44 -5.62 10.91
N SER A 401 8.89 -5.00 9.81
CA SER A 401 8.65 -5.51 8.44
C SER A 401 9.39 -6.83 8.15
N SER A 402 10.30 -7.25 9.04
CA SER A 402 11.05 -8.50 8.93
C SER A 402 11.63 -8.98 10.27
N ALA A 403 11.88 -10.29 10.37
CA ALA A 403 12.64 -10.87 11.48
C ALA A 403 14.04 -10.25 11.66
N ALA A 404 14.69 -9.84 10.56
CA ALA A 404 15.99 -9.17 10.60
C ALA A 404 15.91 -7.76 11.20
N GLY A 405 14.82 -7.03 10.96
CA GLY A 405 14.52 -5.74 11.59
C GLY A 405 14.25 -5.89 13.09
N ALA A 406 13.57 -6.96 13.50
CA ALA A 406 13.24 -7.23 14.91
C ALA A 406 14.44 -7.63 15.78
N ALA A 407 15.36 -8.43 15.26
CA ALA A 407 16.44 -9.07 16.03
C ALA A 407 17.33 -8.12 16.89
N PRO A 408 17.63 -6.87 16.50
CA PRO A 408 18.40 -5.93 17.35
C PRO A 408 17.62 -5.30 18.51
N PHE A 409 16.28 -5.43 18.54
CA PHE A 409 15.39 -4.73 19.47
C PHE A 409 14.67 -5.66 20.45
N VAL A 410 14.99 -6.96 20.42
CA VAL A 410 14.32 -7.98 21.24
C VAL A 410 14.30 -7.64 22.73
N ASP A 411 15.33 -6.98 23.27
CA ASP A 411 15.48 -6.69 24.69
C ASP A 411 14.48 -5.63 25.22
N ILE A 412 13.91 -4.80 24.34
CA ILE A 412 13.14 -3.60 24.74
C ILE A 412 11.63 -3.88 24.84
N VAL A 413 11.16 -4.90 24.12
CA VAL A 413 9.75 -5.34 24.01
C VAL A 413 9.45 -6.50 24.97
N ASP A 414 8.17 -6.73 25.28
CA ASP A 414 7.72 -7.87 26.10
C ASP A 414 7.60 -9.14 25.27
N PHE A 415 7.12 -9.01 24.03
CA PHE A 415 7.20 -10.04 23.00
C PHE A 415 7.67 -9.45 21.68
N VAL A 416 8.31 -10.27 20.86
CA VAL A 416 8.89 -9.86 19.58
C VAL A 416 7.86 -10.08 18.48
N SER A 417 7.57 -9.05 17.68
CA SER A 417 6.67 -9.13 16.54
C SER A 417 7.41 -8.91 15.22
N PHE A 418 7.01 -9.60 14.15
CA PHE A 418 7.58 -9.44 12.81
C PHE A 418 6.61 -9.86 11.69
N HIS A 419 6.84 -9.34 10.49
CA HIS A 419 6.08 -9.68 9.28
C HIS A 419 6.80 -10.75 8.46
N TYR A 420 6.03 -11.63 7.82
CA TYR A 420 6.55 -12.70 6.98
C TYR A 420 5.64 -13.00 5.79
N TYR A 421 6.12 -12.61 4.60
CA TYR A 421 5.45 -12.87 3.32
C TYR A 421 6.24 -13.87 2.43
N GLY A 422 7.16 -14.64 3.04
CA GLY A 422 7.95 -15.68 2.38
C GLY A 422 7.23 -17.03 2.27
N TRP A 423 7.92 -18.05 1.74
CA TRP A 423 7.41 -19.42 1.58
C TRP A 423 7.70 -20.28 2.80
N ALA A 424 6.85 -21.27 3.09
CA ALA A 424 6.99 -22.11 4.28
C ALA A 424 8.34 -22.86 4.38
N ASP A 425 8.97 -23.21 3.27
CA ASP A 425 10.31 -23.84 3.24
C ASP A 425 11.42 -22.95 3.84
N ASP A 426 11.31 -21.63 3.68
CA ASP A 426 12.29 -20.65 4.19
C ASP A 426 11.96 -20.19 5.63
N PHE A 427 10.77 -20.53 6.14
CA PHE A 427 10.27 -20.06 7.43
C PHE A 427 11.07 -20.60 8.64
N PRO A 428 11.40 -21.91 8.75
CA PRO A 428 12.17 -22.42 9.88
C PRO A 428 13.51 -21.72 10.08
N ALA A 429 14.28 -21.52 9.00
CA ALA A 429 15.57 -20.84 9.07
C ALA A 429 15.43 -19.36 9.47
N THR A 430 14.35 -18.71 9.04
CA THR A 430 14.02 -17.33 9.45
C THR A 430 13.65 -17.27 10.93
N TYR A 431 12.85 -18.23 11.39
CA TYR A 431 12.41 -18.34 12.78
C TYR A 431 13.57 -18.65 13.72
N ASP A 432 14.39 -19.66 13.42
CA ASP A 432 15.52 -20.08 14.25
C ASP A 432 16.51 -18.92 14.49
N GLY A 433 16.77 -18.11 13.46
CA GLY A 433 17.62 -16.91 13.58
C GLY A 433 17.03 -15.84 14.51
N LEU A 434 15.71 -15.62 14.47
CA LEU A 434 15.04 -14.69 15.38
C LEU A 434 14.94 -15.26 16.81
N ARG A 435 14.63 -16.56 16.94
CA ARG A 435 14.54 -17.31 18.19
C ARG A 435 15.87 -17.28 18.94
N GLN A 436 16.99 -17.43 18.23
CA GLN A 436 18.33 -17.28 18.79
C GLN A 436 18.59 -15.87 19.34
N ALA A 437 18.15 -14.82 18.64
CA ALA A 437 18.32 -13.45 19.09
C ALA A 437 17.42 -13.14 20.31
N ALA A 438 16.16 -13.57 20.27
CA ALA A 438 15.12 -13.24 21.25
C ALA A 438 15.19 -14.05 22.56
N GLY A 439 16.09 -15.03 22.68
CA GLY A 439 16.24 -15.87 23.89
C GLY A 439 14.93 -16.57 24.23
N ASP A 440 14.45 -16.43 25.46
CA ASP A 440 13.18 -17.00 25.93
C ASP A 440 11.95 -16.11 25.63
N LYS A 441 12.07 -14.94 25.00
CA LYS A 441 10.90 -14.04 24.82
C LYS A 441 9.85 -14.62 23.88
N PRO A 442 8.54 -14.39 24.08
CA PRO A 442 7.52 -14.84 23.13
C PRO A 442 7.74 -14.20 21.75
N ILE A 443 7.50 -14.96 20.67
CA ILE A 443 7.55 -14.47 19.28
C ILE A 443 6.16 -14.59 18.66
N VAL A 444 5.70 -13.53 18.01
CA VAL A 444 4.44 -13.43 17.27
C VAL A 444 4.73 -13.00 15.83
N MET A 445 4.04 -13.58 14.86
CA MET A 445 4.08 -13.11 13.48
C MET A 445 2.90 -12.16 13.25
N SER A 446 3.14 -10.84 13.23
CA SER A 446 2.05 -9.83 13.15
C SER A 446 1.43 -9.70 11.76
N GLU A 447 2.10 -10.17 10.71
CA GLU A 447 1.52 -10.23 9.36
C GLU A 447 2.08 -11.41 8.56
N PHE A 448 1.18 -12.07 7.82
CA PHE A 448 1.50 -13.01 6.74
C PHE A 448 0.29 -13.13 5.80
N GLY A 449 0.51 -13.45 4.53
CA GLY A 449 -0.58 -13.64 3.58
C GLY A 449 -0.13 -13.81 2.13
N LEU A 450 -1.08 -14.14 1.25
CA LEU A 450 -0.84 -14.26 -0.19
C LEU A 450 -2.00 -13.61 -0.98
N PRO A 451 -1.71 -12.72 -1.95
CA PRO A 451 -2.74 -12.02 -2.71
C PRO A 451 -3.37 -12.90 -3.78
N THR A 452 -4.71 -12.92 -3.87
CA THR A 452 -5.46 -13.66 -4.90
C THR A 452 -5.61 -12.91 -6.23
N TRP A 453 -4.80 -11.90 -6.46
CA TRP A 453 -4.88 -11.03 -7.64
C TRP A 453 -4.33 -11.70 -8.90
N ASN A 454 -5.05 -11.59 -10.02
CA ASN A 454 -4.61 -12.12 -11.32
C ASN A 454 -4.78 -11.08 -12.42
N SER A 455 -3.69 -10.75 -13.10
CA SER A 455 -3.70 -9.83 -14.25
C SER A 455 -3.57 -10.57 -15.58
N PHE A 456 -4.19 -10.02 -16.62
CA PHE A 456 -3.93 -10.41 -18.02
C PHE A 456 -2.57 -9.90 -18.53
N PHE A 457 -1.93 -8.94 -17.85
CA PHE A 457 -0.73 -8.25 -18.34
C PHE A 457 0.50 -8.43 -17.44
N PHE A 458 0.30 -8.69 -16.15
CA PHE A 458 1.37 -8.85 -15.16
C PHE A 458 1.44 -10.31 -14.66
N PRO A 459 2.65 -10.90 -14.56
CA PRO A 459 2.83 -12.25 -14.01
C PRO A 459 2.68 -12.26 -12.48
N GLY A 460 2.75 -13.46 -11.88
CA GLY A 460 2.84 -13.62 -10.42
C GLY A 460 1.53 -13.58 -9.64
N GLY A 461 0.38 -13.65 -10.32
CA GLY A 461 -0.92 -13.75 -9.65
C GLY A 461 -1.22 -15.14 -9.07
N HIS A 462 -2.06 -15.22 -8.03
CA HIS A 462 -2.44 -16.46 -7.35
C HIS A 462 -3.95 -16.65 -7.28
N SER A 463 -4.41 -17.89 -7.26
CA SER A 463 -5.81 -18.27 -7.03
C SER A 463 -6.13 -18.41 -5.54
N GLN A 464 -7.42 -18.50 -5.21
CA GLN A 464 -7.88 -18.77 -3.83
C GLN A 464 -7.43 -20.13 -3.29
N PHE A 465 -7.25 -21.13 -4.16
CA PHE A 465 -6.68 -22.42 -3.77
C PHE A 465 -5.18 -22.32 -3.50
N GLU A 466 -4.44 -21.48 -4.22
CA GLU A 466 -3.02 -21.20 -3.93
C GLU A 466 -2.87 -20.40 -2.63
N GLN A 467 -3.77 -19.45 -2.35
CA GLN A 467 -3.82 -18.77 -1.05
C GLN A 467 -4.11 -19.77 0.08
N ALA A 468 -5.07 -20.68 -0.09
CA ALA A 468 -5.37 -21.71 0.91
C ALA A 468 -4.19 -22.68 1.13
N ALA A 469 -3.53 -23.14 0.08
CA ALA A 469 -2.33 -23.98 0.19
C ALA A 469 -1.20 -23.23 0.93
N TYR A 470 -0.94 -21.96 0.59
CA TYR A 470 0.03 -21.11 1.28
C TYR A 470 -0.27 -20.96 2.78
N TYR A 471 -1.53 -20.65 3.13
CA TYR A 471 -1.95 -20.55 4.53
C TYR A 471 -1.77 -21.89 5.26
N ALA A 472 -2.10 -23.01 4.62
CA ALA A 472 -1.91 -24.35 5.19
C ALA A 472 -0.44 -24.70 5.43
N GLU A 473 0.44 -24.41 4.47
CA GLU A 473 1.88 -24.64 4.56
C GLU A 473 2.52 -23.76 5.65
N ILE A 474 2.22 -22.46 5.68
CA ILE A 474 2.72 -21.51 6.69
C ILE A 474 2.21 -21.87 8.09
N LEU A 475 0.90 -22.13 8.26
CA LEU A 475 0.36 -22.50 9.57
C LEU A 475 0.87 -23.86 10.04
N THR A 476 1.22 -24.78 9.14
CA THR A 476 1.90 -26.04 9.50
C THR A 476 3.32 -25.77 10.00
N ALA A 477 4.07 -24.89 9.34
CA ALA A 477 5.41 -24.48 9.78
C ALA A 477 5.36 -23.76 11.14
N VAL A 478 4.40 -22.85 11.34
CA VAL A 478 4.16 -22.16 12.62
C VAL A 478 3.76 -23.14 13.73
N ARG A 479 2.89 -24.13 13.45
CA ARG A 479 2.53 -25.18 14.43
C ARG A 479 3.71 -26.09 14.83
N ALA A 480 4.86 -26.01 14.15
CA ALA A 480 6.08 -26.72 14.48
C ALA A 480 7.09 -25.90 15.32
N THR A 481 6.78 -24.65 15.67
CA THR A 481 7.62 -23.76 16.50
C THR A 481 7.02 -23.52 17.89
N ASP A 482 7.78 -22.87 18.78
CA ASP A 482 7.32 -22.36 20.07
C ASP A 482 6.76 -20.92 20.00
N MET A 483 6.24 -20.51 18.84
CA MET A 483 5.60 -19.20 18.70
C MET A 483 4.41 -19.02 19.64
N ALA A 484 4.24 -17.78 20.11
CA ALA A 484 3.08 -17.39 20.90
C ALA A 484 1.88 -16.97 20.05
N GLY A 485 2.02 -16.89 18.72
CA GLY A 485 0.89 -16.83 17.79
C GLY A 485 1.12 -16.08 16.48
N TYR A 486 0.02 -15.81 15.79
CA TYR A 486 0.01 -15.14 14.48
C TYR A 486 -1.17 -14.16 14.34
N GLN A 487 -0.99 -13.19 13.45
CA GLN A 487 -2.01 -12.28 12.94
C GLN A 487 -1.97 -12.34 11.40
N ALA A 488 -3.05 -12.78 10.76
CA ALA A 488 -3.10 -12.84 9.29
C ALA A 488 -3.26 -11.44 8.67
N TRP A 489 -2.68 -11.22 7.49
CA TRP A 489 -2.98 -10.07 6.64
C TRP A 489 -3.82 -10.55 5.44
N THR A 490 -5.12 -10.28 5.40
CA THR A 490 -5.96 -9.46 6.30
C THR A 490 -7.40 -9.99 6.28
N LEU A 491 -8.35 -9.39 7.01
CA LEU A 491 -9.75 -9.87 6.98
C LEU A 491 -10.35 -9.74 5.58
N TYR A 492 -10.39 -8.53 5.02
CA TYR A 492 -11.09 -8.23 3.78
C TYR A 492 -10.19 -7.95 2.58
N ASP A 493 -10.64 -8.33 1.39
CA ASP A 493 -10.27 -7.65 0.15
C ASP A 493 -10.84 -6.23 0.18
N PHE A 494 -10.12 -5.25 -0.38
CA PHE A 494 -10.48 -3.85 -0.29
C PHE A 494 -11.07 -3.30 -1.60
N GLU A 495 -12.06 -2.41 -1.49
CA GLU A 495 -12.64 -1.72 -2.66
C GLU A 495 -11.64 -0.78 -3.33
N ALA A 496 -10.79 -0.13 -2.53
CA ALA A 496 -9.76 0.79 -2.96
C ALA A 496 -8.49 0.61 -2.12
N VAL A 497 -7.34 0.94 -2.71
CA VAL A 497 -6.04 0.99 -2.02
C VAL A 497 -5.43 2.37 -2.27
N PRO A 498 -5.09 3.13 -1.21
CA PRO A 498 -4.45 4.44 -1.34
C PRO A 498 -3.10 4.35 -2.08
N GLY A 499 -2.83 5.36 -2.91
CA GLY A 499 -1.65 5.38 -3.79
C GLY A 499 -0.33 5.64 -3.05
N ASP A 500 -0.41 6.12 -1.81
CA ASP A 500 0.69 6.31 -0.86
C ASP A 500 0.97 5.05 -0.02
N VAL A 501 -0.02 4.19 0.19
CA VAL A 501 0.14 2.87 0.85
C VAL A 501 0.87 1.88 -0.05
N ALA A 502 0.39 1.69 -1.28
CA ALA A 502 0.89 0.65 -2.18
C ALA A 502 1.55 1.17 -3.47
N GLY A 503 1.62 2.48 -3.68
CA GLY A 503 1.94 3.06 -4.99
C GLY A 503 0.71 3.16 -5.92
N MET A 504 0.88 3.78 -7.08
CA MET A 504 -0.24 4.09 -7.99
C MET A 504 -0.46 3.06 -9.11
N LEU A 505 0.43 2.09 -9.28
CA LEU A 505 0.44 1.24 -10.48
C LEU A 505 -0.36 -0.05 -10.25
N PRO A 506 -1.12 -0.57 -11.25
CA PRO A 506 -2.07 -1.67 -11.04
C PRO A 506 -1.46 -2.97 -10.50
N TRP A 507 -0.17 -3.21 -10.70
CA TRP A 507 0.56 -4.37 -10.19
C TRP A 507 1.09 -4.20 -8.77
N GLN A 508 0.88 -3.02 -8.15
CA GLN A 508 1.18 -2.75 -6.76
C GLN A 508 -0.13 -2.71 -5.95
N THR A 509 -1.11 -1.92 -6.41
CA THR A 509 -2.44 -1.82 -5.77
C THR A 509 -3.27 -3.09 -5.92
N GLY A 510 -3.20 -3.76 -7.07
CA GLY A 510 -3.97 -4.96 -7.37
C GLY A 510 -3.75 -6.11 -6.40
N PRO A 511 -2.48 -6.51 -6.13
CA PRO A 511 -2.15 -7.46 -5.08
C PRO A 511 -2.64 -7.02 -3.70
N GLN A 512 -2.37 -5.77 -3.29
CA GLN A 512 -2.74 -5.26 -1.96
C GLN A 512 -4.25 -5.27 -1.73
N ALA A 513 -5.05 -4.97 -2.77
CA ALA A 513 -6.51 -4.99 -2.72
C ALA A 513 -7.08 -6.40 -2.53
N GLN A 514 -6.30 -7.46 -2.75
CA GLN A 514 -6.78 -8.85 -2.77
C GLN A 514 -6.02 -9.79 -1.82
N MET A 515 -5.48 -9.24 -0.73
CA MET A 515 -4.83 -9.97 0.36
C MET A 515 -5.80 -10.69 1.31
N GLY A 516 -7.08 -10.26 1.36
CA GLY A 516 -8.03 -10.70 2.36
C GLY A 516 -8.31 -12.20 2.36
N VAL A 517 -8.83 -12.72 3.47
CA VAL A 517 -9.44 -14.07 3.54
C VAL A 517 -10.96 -14.02 3.30
N VAL A 518 -11.57 -12.84 3.31
CA VAL A 518 -12.96 -12.55 2.94
C VAL A 518 -12.95 -11.59 1.75
N ARG A 519 -13.86 -11.77 0.79
CA ARG A 519 -14.01 -10.82 -0.32
C ARG A 519 -14.71 -9.54 0.12
N VAL A 520 -14.58 -8.48 -0.68
CA VAL A 520 -15.44 -7.26 -0.64
C VAL A 520 -16.94 -7.59 -0.53
N THR A 521 -17.39 -8.69 -1.14
CA THR A 521 -18.80 -9.12 -1.13
C THR A 521 -19.21 -9.91 0.13
N GLY A 522 -18.35 -10.03 1.15
CA GLY A 522 -18.58 -10.85 2.35
C GLY A 522 -18.42 -12.37 2.13
N GLU A 523 -18.04 -12.82 0.93
CA GLU A 523 -17.81 -14.25 0.67
C GLU A 523 -16.47 -14.70 1.27
N LEU A 524 -16.50 -15.72 2.15
CA LEU A 524 -15.29 -16.35 2.67
C LEU A 524 -14.50 -17.05 1.56
N LYS A 525 -13.19 -16.78 1.48
CA LYS A 525 -12.25 -17.58 0.69
C LYS A 525 -11.89 -18.86 1.47
N PRO A 526 -11.41 -19.93 0.82
CA PRO A 526 -11.08 -21.18 1.51
C PRO A 526 -10.01 -21.02 2.60
N ALA A 527 -9.10 -20.03 2.46
CA ALA A 527 -8.09 -19.72 3.47
C ALA A 527 -8.67 -19.27 4.83
N ALA A 528 -9.87 -18.69 4.88
CA ALA A 528 -10.47 -18.19 6.11
C ALA A 528 -10.70 -19.30 7.16
N GLN A 529 -11.07 -20.50 6.71
CA GLN A 529 -11.34 -21.64 7.61
C GLN A 529 -10.06 -22.25 8.19
N LEU A 530 -8.91 -22.03 7.55
CA LEU A 530 -7.62 -22.59 7.98
C LEU A 530 -7.06 -21.88 9.23
N LEU A 531 -7.58 -20.69 9.55
CA LEU A 531 -7.14 -19.87 10.67
C LEU A 531 -7.59 -20.39 12.04
N ALA A 532 -8.54 -21.32 12.10
CA ALA A 532 -9.01 -21.94 13.34
C ALA A 532 -7.94 -22.85 13.97
N ALA A 533 -8.00 -23.00 15.29
CA ALA A 533 -7.01 -23.77 16.07
C ALA A 533 -6.94 -25.25 15.66
N ASP A 534 -8.09 -25.83 15.35
CA ASP A 534 -8.34 -27.23 15.02
C ASP A 534 -8.49 -27.47 13.50
N ALA A 535 -8.26 -26.44 12.68
CA ALA A 535 -8.37 -26.57 11.22
C ALA A 535 -7.42 -27.64 10.66
N ASP A 536 -7.95 -28.45 9.75
CA ASP A 536 -7.19 -29.39 8.93
C ASP A 536 -6.39 -28.61 7.88
N LEU A 537 -5.06 -28.79 7.92
CA LEU A 537 -4.11 -28.14 7.01
C LEU A 537 -3.63 -29.09 5.90
N ALA A 538 -4.27 -30.25 5.72
CA ALA A 538 -4.01 -31.19 4.62
C ALA A 538 -4.55 -30.67 3.27
N ILE A 539 -4.14 -29.48 2.86
CA ILE A 539 -4.51 -28.85 1.58
C ILE A 539 -3.47 -29.21 0.53
N GLU A 540 -3.85 -29.99 -0.49
CA GLU A 540 -2.97 -30.27 -1.62
C GLU A 540 -2.76 -28.99 -2.47
N PRO A 541 -1.51 -28.56 -2.72
CA PRO A 541 -1.25 -27.40 -3.58
C PRO A 541 -1.64 -27.73 -5.03
N PRO A 542 -2.25 -26.77 -5.76
CA PRO A 542 -2.72 -27.03 -7.12
C PRO A 542 -1.55 -27.34 -8.05
N ALA A 543 -1.69 -28.43 -8.81
CA ALA A 543 -0.63 -28.97 -9.65
C ALA A 543 0.03 -27.90 -10.55
N ALA A 544 1.36 -27.89 -10.63
CA ALA A 544 2.16 -26.79 -11.20
C ALA A 544 1.83 -26.40 -12.67
N TRP A 545 1.11 -27.22 -13.42
CA TRP A 545 0.62 -26.87 -14.76
C TRP A 545 -0.56 -25.89 -14.75
N THR A 546 -1.33 -25.82 -13.65
CA THR A 546 -2.49 -24.92 -13.48
C THR A 546 -2.10 -23.45 -13.62
N ARG A 547 -0.85 -23.08 -13.34
CA ARG A 547 -0.31 -21.74 -13.59
C ARG A 547 -0.54 -21.27 -15.04
N PHE A 548 -0.53 -22.18 -16.02
CA PHE A 548 -0.75 -21.85 -17.42
C PHE A 548 -2.22 -21.53 -17.77
N LEU A 549 -3.16 -21.81 -16.86
CA LEU A 549 -4.56 -21.39 -16.96
C LEU A 549 -4.77 -19.94 -16.50
N LYS A 550 -3.78 -19.31 -15.83
CA LYS A 550 -3.91 -17.95 -15.30
C LYS A 550 -4.02 -16.91 -16.43
N PRO A 551 -4.77 -15.81 -16.22
CA PRO A 551 -4.99 -14.77 -17.24
C PRO A 551 -3.74 -14.28 -17.98
N PHE A 552 -2.64 -14.07 -17.27
CA PHE A 552 -1.34 -13.70 -17.86
C PHE A 552 -0.84 -14.72 -18.90
N TRP A 553 -0.86 -16.00 -18.57
CA TRP A 553 -0.38 -17.06 -19.46
C TRP A 553 -1.32 -17.30 -20.66
N PHE A 554 -2.61 -17.04 -20.48
CA PHE A 554 -3.55 -16.97 -21.60
C PHE A 554 -3.15 -15.84 -22.58
N THR A 555 -2.88 -14.62 -22.08
CA THR A 555 -2.40 -13.51 -22.91
C THR A 555 -1.09 -13.86 -23.61
N VAL A 556 -0.09 -14.41 -22.90
CA VAL A 556 1.19 -14.86 -23.49
C VAL A 556 0.96 -15.85 -24.62
N THR A 557 0.05 -16.83 -24.42
CA THR A 557 -0.29 -17.83 -25.43
C THR A 557 -0.93 -17.19 -26.66
N VAL A 558 -1.93 -16.32 -26.48
CA VAL A 558 -2.61 -15.61 -27.57
C VAL A 558 -1.65 -14.70 -28.35
N VAL A 559 -0.82 -13.93 -27.65
CA VAL A 559 0.20 -13.05 -28.26
C VAL A 559 1.23 -13.88 -29.03
N THR A 560 1.66 -15.02 -28.50
CA THR A 560 2.61 -15.92 -29.17
C THR A 560 2.00 -16.50 -30.44
N ILE A 561 0.75 -16.99 -30.40
CA ILE A 561 0.03 -17.51 -31.58
C ILE A 561 -0.14 -16.41 -32.64
N LEU A 562 -0.48 -15.19 -32.25
CA LEU A 562 -0.58 -14.03 -33.15
C LEU A 562 0.78 -13.69 -33.76
N ALA A 563 1.84 -13.62 -32.97
CA ALA A 563 3.20 -13.33 -33.44
C ALA A 563 3.71 -14.39 -34.43
N VAL A 564 3.52 -15.69 -34.12
CA VAL A 564 3.85 -16.80 -35.04
C VAL A 564 3.02 -16.74 -36.32
N THR A 565 1.73 -16.42 -36.23
CA THR A 565 0.85 -16.27 -37.40
C THR A 565 1.26 -15.09 -38.29
N ILE A 566 1.63 -13.95 -37.70
CA ILE A 566 2.12 -12.77 -38.40
C ILE A 566 3.47 -13.07 -39.05
N LEU A 567 4.41 -13.66 -38.31
CA LEU A 567 5.73 -14.04 -38.82
C LEU A 567 5.60 -15.04 -39.98
N GLY A 568 4.74 -16.06 -39.85
CA GLY A 568 4.44 -17.00 -40.92
C GLY A 568 3.88 -16.31 -42.18
N ARG A 569 2.96 -15.34 -42.02
CA ARG A 569 2.47 -14.52 -43.14
C ARG A 569 3.55 -13.65 -43.77
N VAL A 570 4.44 -13.05 -42.97
CA VAL A 570 5.58 -12.26 -43.46
C VAL A 570 6.57 -13.14 -44.23
N VAL A 571 6.87 -14.34 -43.73
CA VAL A 571 7.74 -15.32 -44.41
C VAL A 571 7.12 -15.78 -45.73
N VAL A 572 5.82 -16.13 -45.76
CA VAL A 572 5.12 -16.50 -46.99
C VAL A 572 5.08 -15.34 -47.99
N TRP A 573 4.83 -14.11 -47.52
CA TRP A 573 4.87 -12.91 -48.36
C TRP A 573 6.27 -12.64 -48.94
N TRP A 574 7.30 -12.79 -48.11
CA TRP A 574 8.70 -12.63 -48.52
C TRP A 574 9.09 -13.72 -49.53
N GLN A 575 8.76 -14.99 -49.28
CA GLN A 575 8.95 -16.08 -50.25
C GLN A 575 8.21 -15.84 -51.57
N ARG A 576 6.96 -15.35 -51.54
CA ARG A 576 6.22 -14.95 -52.76
C ARG A 576 6.90 -13.80 -53.52
N ARG A 577 7.58 -12.89 -52.83
CA ARG A 577 8.26 -11.71 -53.41
C ARG A 577 9.70 -11.97 -53.86
N SER A 578 10.39 -12.91 -53.20
CA SER A 578 11.76 -13.34 -53.49
C SER A 578 11.85 -14.47 -54.53
N ARG A 579 10.72 -15.05 -54.93
CA ARG A 579 10.67 -15.91 -56.13
C ARG A 579 11.04 -15.09 -57.36
N PRO A 580 12.08 -15.47 -58.14
CA PRO A 580 12.38 -14.79 -59.39
C PRO A 580 11.17 -14.89 -60.32
N LYS A 581 10.80 -13.78 -60.96
CA LYS A 581 9.82 -13.81 -62.05
C LYS A 581 10.37 -14.72 -63.15
N PRO A 582 9.60 -15.69 -63.69
CA PRO A 582 10.07 -16.51 -64.80
C PRO A 582 10.44 -15.60 -65.98
N ALA A 583 11.69 -15.69 -66.41
CA ALA A 583 12.22 -14.92 -67.53
C ALA A 583 11.84 -15.62 -68.84
N GLY A 584 10.87 -15.06 -69.56
CA GLY A 584 10.48 -15.56 -70.88
C GLY A 584 8.98 -15.47 -71.14
N LEU A 585 8.56 -14.37 -71.77
CA LEU A 585 7.48 -14.25 -72.77
C LEU A 585 7.12 -12.76 -72.93
N ALA A 586 8.06 -12.00 -73.48
CA ALA A 586 7.76 -10.69 -74.03
C ALA A 586 7.05 -10.90 -75.38
N GLY A 587 5.84 -10.35 -75.55
CA GLY A 587 5.08 -10.43 -76.80
C GLY A 587 3.74 -11.15 -76.71
N ARG A 588 2.81 -10.64 -75.89
CA ARG A 588 1.36 -10.92 -76.02
C ARG A 588 0.55 -9.63 -75.81
N PRO A 589 -0.57 -9.43 -76.52
CA PRO A 589 -1.33 -8.19 -76.51
C PRO A 589 -2.05 -7.93 -75.17
N ALA A 590 -2.38 -6.66 -74.93
CA ALA A 590 -2.90 -6.19 -73.64
C ALA A 590 -4.21 -6.86 -73.24
N THR A 591 -4.18 -7.63 -72.15
CA THR A 591 -5.36 -8.27 -71.52
C THR A 591 -6.47 -7.24 -71.23
N LEU A 592 -7.74 -7.58 -71.53
CA LEU A 592 -8.93 -6.71 -71.54
C LEU A 592 -9.22 -5.85 -70.28
N VAL A 593 -8.57 -6.10 -69.14
CA VAL A 593 -8.88 -5.48 -67.84
C VAL A 593 -8.85 -3.94 -67.81
N PRO A 594 -7.90 -3.23 -68.48
CA PRO A 594 -7.91 -1.76 -68.53
C PRO A 594 -9.07 -1.18 -69.36
N LEU A 595 -9.56 -1.90 -70.37
CA LEU A 595 -10.69 -1.48 -71.21
C LEU A 595 -11.99 -1.49 -70.40
N VAL A 596 -12.23 -2.59 -69.67
CA VAL A 596 -13.37 -2.76 -68.75
C VAL A 596 -13.37 -1.70 -67.64
N ARG A 597 -12.19 -1.35 -67.09
CA ARG A 597 -12.06 -0.25 -66.11
C ARG A 597 -12.42 1.12 -66.70
N ARG A 598 -12.13 1.40 -67.97
CA ARG A 598 -12.48 2.68 -68.64
C ARG A 598 -13.96 2.77 -69.02
N ALA A 599 -14.59 1.68 -69.44
CA ALA A 599 -16.03 1.64 -69.72
C ALA A 599 -16.86 1.90 -68.45
N ARG A 600 -16.52 1.23 -67.34
CA ARG A 600 -17.19 1.39 -66.04
C ARG A 600 -17.02 2.80 -65.45
N ALA A 601 -15.91 3.48 -65.74
CA ALA A 601 -15.65 4.86 -65.32
C ALA A 601 -16.43 5.93 -66.12
N ARG A 602 -17.14 5.55 -67.20
CA ARG A 602 -17.95 6.46 -68.04
C ARG A 602 -19.46 6.21 -67.94
N GLY A 603 -19.91 5.25 -67.12
CA GLY A 603 -21.33 5.07 -66.78
C GLY A 603 -22.22 4.46 -67.87
N VAL A 604 -21.64 3.72 -68.83
CA VAL A 604 -22.36 3.26 -70.05
C VAL A 604 -22.91 1.82 -69.94
N ALA A 605 -22.74 1.11 -68.82
CA ALA A 605 -23.31 -0.23 -68.63
C ALA A 605 -23.58 -0.57 -67.16
N THR A 606 -24.73 -1.18 -66.88
CA THR A 606 -25.23 -1.50 -65.53
C THR A 606 -25.04 -2.96 -65.11
N SER A 607 -24.81 -3.89 -66.04
CA SER A 607 -24.54 -5.30 -65.72
C SER A 607 -23.49 -5.96 -66.62
N TYR A 608 -22.87 -7.04 -66.11
CA TYR A 608 -21.90 -7.85 -66.87
C TYR A 608 -22.58 -8.69 -67.98
N ARG A 609 -23.92 -8.81 -67.93
CA ARG A 609 -24.72 -9.64 -68.85
C ARG A 609 -25.01 -8.91 -70.16
N GLU A 610 -25.25 -7.60 -70.10
CA GLU A 610 -25.42 -6.73 -71.27
C GLU A 610 -24.09 -6.57 -72.03
N MET A 611 -22.97 -6.46 -71.31
CA MET A 611 -21.64 -6.27 -71.91
C MET A 611 -21.08 -7.50 -72.64
N LEU A 612 -21.69 -8.69 -72.46
CA LEU A 612 -21.36 -9.92 -73.19
C LEU A 612 -22.33 -10.21 -74.34
N ALA A 613 -23.50 -9.56 -74.39
CA ALA A 613 -24.44 -9.70 -75.49
C ALA A 613 -23.94 -8.99 -76.78
N ASP A 614 -23.24 -7.86 -76.63
CA ASP A 614 -22.63 -7.09 -77.73
C ASP A 614 -21.26 -7.63 -78.19
N MET A 615 -20.77 -8.75 -77.65
CA MET A 615 -19.48 -9.37 -78.04
C MET A 615 -19.66 -10.75 -78.72
N ALA A 616 -20.81 -10.99 -79.34
CA ALA A 616 -21.16 -12.26 -79.99
C ALA A 616 -20.49 -12.51 -81.37
N GLU A 617 -19.48 -11.73 -81.77
CA GLU A 617 -18.74 -11.87 -83.05
C GLU A 617 -17.21 -11.94 -82.88
N VAL A 618 -16.71 -12.53 -81.78
CA VAL A 618 -15.28 -12.85 -81.61
C VAL A 618 -15.10 -14.33 -81.31
N ASP A 619 -14.46 -15.06 -82.23
CA ASP A 619 -14.06 -16.45 -81.99
C ASP A 619 -12.90 -16.48 -80.97
N LEU A 620 -13.15 -17.10 -79.82
CA LEU A 620 -12.19 -17.19 -78.72
C LEU A 620 -11.17 -18.33 -78.89
N THR A 621 -11.28 -19.15 -79.94
CA THR A 621 -10.31 -20.22 -80.22
C THR A 621 -8.96 -19.71 -80.74
N GLU A 622 -8.88 -18.48 -81.26
CA GLU A 622 -7.61 -17.87 -81.67
C GLU A 622 -6.84 -17.14 -80.54
N LEU A 623 -7.47 -16.90 -79.38
CA LEU A 623 -6.95 -15.96 -78.37
C LEU A 623 -6.31 -16.60 -77.12
N LEU A 624 -6.56 -17.88 -76.84
CA LEU A 624 -5.96 -18.63 -75.73
C LEU A 624 -5.62 -20.05 -76.18
N SER A 625 -4.39 -20.50 -75.89
CA SER A 625 -4.03 -21.89 -76.17
C SER A 625 -4.80 -22.88 -75.26
N PRO A 626 -5.00 -24.14 -75.67
CA PRO A 626 -5.67 -25.15 -74.84
C PRO A 626 -4.98 -25.40 -73.49
N GLU A 627 -3.70 -25.06 -73.37
CA GLU A 627 -2.91 -25.22 -72.15
C GLU A 627 -3.17 -24.07 -71.15
N GLU A 628 -3.32 -22.83 -71.65
CA GLU A 628 -3.68 -21.66 -70.84
C GLU A 628 -5.10 -21.75 -70.29
N GLN A 629 -6.05 -22.31 -71.06
CA GLN A 629 -7.41 -22.56 -70.59
C GLN A 629 -7.42 -23.56 -69.40
N ARG A 630 -6.60 -24.62 -69.46
CA ARG A 630 -6.43 -25.60 -68.35
C ARG A 630 -5.72 -24.98 -67.15
N GLN A 631 -4.78 -24.06 -67.36
CA GLN A 631 -4.06 -23.39 -66.29
C GLN A 631 -4.96 -22.38 -65.54
N LEU A 632 -5.88 -21.69 -66.24
CA LEU A 632 -6.92 -20.87 -65.59
C LEU A 632 -7.96 -21.69 -64.81
N LEU A 633 -8.30 -22.90 -65.28
CA LEU A 633 -9.24 -23.79 -64.60
C LEU A 633 -8.66 -24.47 -63.35
N SER A 634 -7.34 -24.49 -63.19
CA SER A 634 -6.64 -25.08 -62.04
C SER A 634 -6.18 -24.05 -60.98
N ASP A 635 -6.39 -22.75 -61.21
CA ASP A 635 -6.07 -21.70 -60.23
C ASP A 635 -7.12 -21.61 -59.09
N GLN A 636 -6.69 -21.92 -57.87
CA GLN A 636 -7.55 -21.97 -56.69
C GLN A 636 -8.01 -20.60 -56.16
N GLU A 637 -7.35 -19.47 -56.50
CA GLU A 637 -7.82 -18.15 -56.06
C GLU A 637 -8.93 -17.60 -56.98
N VAL A 638 -9.00 -18.03 -58.25
CA VAL A 638 -10.07 -17.66 -59.19
C VAL A 638 -11.31 -18.57 -59.03
N GLY A 639 -11.13 -19.82 -58.61
CA GLY A 639 -12.17 -20.85 -58.55
C GLY A 639 -13.27 -20.73 -57.46
N ARG A 640 -13.38 -19.61 -56.74
CA ARG A 640 -14.36 -19.42 -55.64
C ARG A 640 -15.71 -18.80 -56.06
N SER A 641 -15.81 -18.21 -57.25
CA SER A 641 -17.11 -17.73 -57.77
C SER A 641 -17.82 -18.83 -58.55
N ARG A 642 -18.93 -19.33 -58.01
CA ARG A 642 -19.81 -20.33 -58.67
C ARG A 642 -20.26 -19.85 -60.05
N SER A 643 -20.65 -18.57 -60.14
CA SER A 643 -21.10 -17.90 -61.36
C SER A 643 -20.04 -17.79 -62.47
N PHE A 644 -18.75 -17.81 -62.12
CA PHE A 644 -17.67 -17.76 -63.10
C PHE A 644 -17.35 -19.15 -63.69
N LYS A 645 -17.53 -20.21 -62.89
CA LYS A 645 -17.45 -21.60 -63.36
C LYS A 645 -18.63 -21.95 -64.29
N GLU A 646 -19.83 -21.50 -63.94
CA GLU A 646 -21.02 -21.65 -64.77
C GLU A 646 -20.86 -20.95 -66.14
N LEU A 647 -20.25 -19.75 -66.17
CA LEU A 647 -19.95 -19.03 -67.42
C LEU A 647 -18.92 -19.76 -68.30
N LEU A 648 -17.87 -20.36 -67.71
CA LEU A 648 -16.85 -21.11 -68.46
C LEU A 648 -17.36 -22.47 -68.96
N GLY A 649 -18.21 -23.16 -68.21
CA GLY A 649 -18.85 -24.40 -68.66
C GLY A 649 -19.76 -24.17 -69.86
N TYR A 650 -20.57 -23.10 -69.83
CA TYR A 650 -21.48 -22.74 -70.93
C TYR A 650 -20.74 -22.35 -72.22
N LEU A 651 -19.54 -21.75 -72.12
CA LEU A 651 -18.74 -21.32 -73.27
C LEU A 651 -17.80 -22.40 -73.84
N ALA A 652 -17.65 -23.55 -73.19
CA ALA A 652 -16.84 -24.67 -73.67
C ALA A 652 -17.64 -25.76 -74.41
N GLY A 653 -18.96 -25.63 -74.51
CA GLY A 653 -19.82 -26.60 -75.21
C GLY A 653 -19.97 -27.96 -74.49
N VAL A 654 -19.67 -28.03 -73.19
CA VAL A 654 -19.75 -29.26 -72.38
C VAL A 654 -20.87 -29.13 -71.35
N SER A 655 -21.90 -29.97 -71.48
CA SER A 655 -23.13 -29.91 -70.67
C SER A 655 -23.07 -30.66 -69.34
N ASP A 656 -21.92 -31.22 -68.95
CA ASP A 656 -21.70 -31.86 -67.65
C ASP A 656 -20.29 -31.55 -67.11
N ILE A 657 -20.24 -30.90 -65.94
CA ILE A 657 -19.00 -30.39 -65.32
C ILE A 657 -18.35 -31.46 -64.42
N GLU A 658 -19.10 -32.44 -63.91
CA GLU A 658 -18.54 -33.44 -63.00
C GLU A 658 -17.76 -34.53 -63.77
N ALA A 659 -18.21 -34.88 -64.97
CA ALA A 659 -17.51 -35.82 -65.86
C ALA A 659 -16.11 -35.33 -66.29
N ALA A 660 -15.93 -34.01 -66.49
CA ALA A 660 -14.65 -33.43 -66.91
C ALA A 660 -13.59 -33.41 -65.80
N ALA A 661 -14.02 -33.40 -64.52
CA ALA A 661 -13.11 -33.42 -63.37
C ALA A 661 -12.51 -34.81 -63.08
N ALA A 662 -13.13 -35.89 -63.58
CA ALA A 662 -12.77 -37.27 -63.29
C ALA A 662 -11.67 -37.87 -64.20
N ALA A 663 -11.28 -37.18 -65.28
CA ALA A 663 -10.43 -37.73 -66.34
C ALA A 663 -8.95 -37.24 -66.33
N ALA A 664 -8.51 -36.52 -65.29
CA ALA A 664 -7.13 -36.05 -65.17
C ALA A 664 -6.28 -37.01 -64.30
N PRO A 665 -5.12 -37.50 -64.78
CA PRO A 665 -4.26 -38.38 -63.98
C PRO A 665 -3.64 -37.64 -62.78
N PRO A 666 -3.39 -38.33 -61.66
CA PRO A 666 -2.97 -37.69 -60.41
C PRO A 666 -1.55 -37.11 -60.49
N PRO A 667 -1.27 -35.97 -59.84
CA PRO A 667 0.09 -35.51 -59.63
C PRO A 667 0.82 -36.51 -58.72
N ALA A 668 1.98 -37.00 -59.17
CA ALA A 668 2.75 -37.99 -58.42
C ALA A 668 3.37 -37.37 -57.15
N GLY A 669 3.15 -38.01 -55.99
CA GLY A 669 3.93 -37.77 -54.78
C GLY A 669 3.20 -37.03 -53.64
N ALA A 670 2.18 -37.66 -53.05
CA ALA A 670 1.77 -37.38 -51.67
C ALA A 670 1.13 -38.63 -51.05
N ALA A 671 1.93 -39.43 -50.33
CA ALA A 671 1.40 -40.56 -49.57
C ALA A 671 0.90 -40.10 -48.19
N ASP A 672 -0.22 -40.70 -47.79
CA ASP A 672 -0.66 -40.95 -46.41
C ASP A 672 -0.90 -39.76 -45.45
N ARG A 673 -2.19 -39.52 -45.13
CA ARG A 673 -2.72 -39.63 -43.76
C ARG A 673 -4.25 -39.59 -43.76
N GLY A 674 -4.86 -40.63 -43.21
CA GLY A 674 -6.31 -40.84 -43.22
C GLY A 674 -7.13 -39.86 -42.38
N ARG A 675 -8.43 -39.75 -42.70
CA ARG A 675 -9.45 -39.08 -41.87
C ARG A 675 -10.28 -40.14 -41.14
N THR A 676 -10.47 -39.97 -39.84
CA THR A 676 -11.25 -40.86 -38.96
C THR A 676 -12.77 -40.56 -38.99
N PRO A 677 -13.63 -41.49 -38.54
CA PRO A 677 -15.03 -41.57 -38.99
C PRO A 677 -16.04 -40.56 -38.41
N THR A 678 -15.63 -39.64 -37.54
CA THR A 678 -16.56 -38.79 -36.75
C THR A 678 -17.40 -37.83 -37.61
N PHE A 679 -16.92 -37.44 -38.80
CA PHE A 679 -17.61 -36.48 -39.66
C PHE A 679 -18.82 -37.07 -40.40
N ARG A 680 -18.98 -38.40 -40.47
CA ARG A 680 -20.11 -39.04 -41.18
C ARG A 680 -21.41 -38.97 -40.37
N ARG A 681 -21.36 -39.17 -39.04
CA ARG A 681 -22.55 -39.14 -38.17
C ARG A 681 -23.21 -37.76 -38.05
N LEU A 682 -22.46 -36.67 -38.23
CA LEU A 682 -23.01 -35.32 -38.14
C LEU A 682 -23.86 -34.93 -39.36
N LEU A 683 -23.71 -35.64 -40.49
CA LEU A 683 -24.47 -35.40 -41.72
C LEU A 683 -25.77 -36.22 -41.80
N GLU A 684 -25.88 -37.30 -41.01
CA GLU A 684 -27.05 -38.18 -40.96
C GLU A 684 -28.17 -37.66 -40.02
N GLN A 685 -27.89 -36.62 -39.20
CA GLN A 685 -28.87 -36.03 -38.27
C GLN A 685 -29.44 -34.66 -38.69
N LEU A 686 -29.03 -34.10 -39.84
CA LEU A 686 -29.42 -32.75 -40.28
C LEU A 686 -30.41 -32.72 -41.47
N ALA A 687 -31.16 -33.81 -41.68
CA ALA A 687 -32.18 -33.90 -42.72
C ALA A 687 -33.39 -34.77 -42.31
N GLY A 688 -34.24 -34.26 -41.41
CA GLY A 688 -35.68 -34.64 -41.39
C GLY A 688 -36.44 -33.89 -42.51
N GLU A 689 -37.72 -34.09 -42.82
CA GLU A 689 -38.86 -34.89 -42.29
C GLU A 689 -39.83 -35.08 -43.49
N SER A 690 -40.83 -35.98 -43.58
CA SER A 690 -41.33 -37.20 -42.89
C SER A 690 -42.33 -37.88 -43.87
N LEU A 691 -42.99 -39.02 -43.53
CA LEU A 691 -44.36 -39.40 -43.97
C LEU A 691 -44.82 -40.78 -43.42
N ASP A 692 -45.92 -40.74 -42.64
CA ASP A 692 -47.05 -41.67 -42.37
C ASP A 692 -46.94 -43.21 -42.27
N ASP A 693 -47.69 -43.73 -41.27
CA ASP A 693 -48.40 -45.02 -41.10
C ASP A 693 -47.67 -46.37 -41.38
N ASP A 694 -47.76 -47.41 -40.54
CA ASP A 694 -49.00 -47.98 -40.00
C ASP A 694 -48.82 -48.97 -38.80
N GLU A 695 -49.92 -49.24 -38.10
CA GLU A 695 -50.31 -50.39 -37.24
C GLU A 695 -49.39 -51.12 -36.20
N ARG A 696 -49.95 -51.20 -34.96
CA ARG A 696 -50.04 -52.34 -34.01
C ARG A 696 -48.90 -52.71 -33.03
N ALA A 697 -49.12 -52.25 -31.80
CA ALA A 697 -48.82 -52.76 -30.43
C ALA A 697 -48.99 -54.28 -30.16
N PRO A 698 -48.76 -54.79 -28.92
CA PRO A 698 -47.62 -54.61 -27.97
C PRO A 698 -47.14 -55.98 -27.38
N ALA A 699 -46.64 -56.01 -26.13
CA ALA A 699 -46.19 -57.16 -25.28
C ALA A 699 -44.71 -57.61 -25.47
N ASP A 700 -43.95 -58.04 -24.45
CA ASP A 700 -44.09 -57.98 -22.97
C ASP A 700 -42.67 -58.06 -22.30
N GLU A 701 -42.60 -57.56 -21.06
CA GLU A 701 -41.88 -57.99 -19.83
C GLU A 701 -40.52 -58.75 -19.81
N GLU A 702 -39.73 -58.43 -18.75
CA GLU A 702 -38.61 -59.16 -18.12
C GLU A 702 -37.32 -59.40 -18.97
N GLU A 703 -36.09 -59.29 -18.44
CA GLU A 703 -35.58 -59.36 -17.04
C GLU A 703 -34.43 -58.33 -16.80
#